data_AF-A0A2K5XRP0-F1
#
_entry.id   AF-A0A2K5XRP0-F1
#
_cell.length_a   1.000
_cell.length_b   1.000
_cell.length_c   1.000
_cell.angle_alpha   90.00
_cell.angle_beta   90.00
_cell.angle_gamma   90.00
#
_symmetry.space_group_name_H-M   'P 1'
#
loop_
_entity.id
_entity.type
_entity.pdbx_description
1 polymer ?
#
loop_
_entity_poly.entity_id
_entity_poly.type
_entity_poly.pdbx_seq_one_letter_code
_entity_poly.pdbx_strand_id
1 'polypeptide(L)'
;MSQQGYVATPPYSQPQPGIGLSPPHYGHYGDPSHTASPTGMMKPAGPLGVTATGGMLPPGPPPPGPHQFGQNGAHAAGHPQQRFPGPPPVNNVASSYAPYQPSAQSSYPSPMSTSSVTQLGSQLSAMQINSYGNSSGMAPPSQGPPGPLSATSLQTPPRPPQPSILQPGSQVLPPPPTTLNGPGASPLLPPMYRPDGLSGPPPPNSQYQPPPLPGQTLGAGYPPQQANSGPQMAGAQLSYPGGFPGGPAQLAGPPQPQKKLDPDSIPSPIQVIENDRASRGGQVYATNTRGQIPPLVTTDCIIQDQGNASPRFIRCTTYCFPCTSDMAKQAQIPLAAVIKPFATIPSNESPLYLVNHGESGPVRCNRCKAYMCPFMQFIEGGRRYQCGFCNCVNDVPPFYFQHLDHIGRRLDHYEKPELSLGSYEYVATLDYCRKNKPPNPPAFIFMIDVSYSNIKNGLVKLICEELKTMLEKLPKEEQEEMSAIRVGFITYNKVLHFFNVKSNLAQPQMMVVTDVGEVFVPLLDGFLVNYQESQSVIHNLLDQIPDMFADSNENETVFAPVIQAGMEALKAADCPGKLFIFHSSLPTAEAPGKLKNRDDKKLVNTDKEKILFQPQTNVYDSLAKDCVAHGCSVTLFLFPSQYVDVASLGLVPQLTGGTLYKYNNFQMHLDRQQFLNDLRNDIEKKIGFDAIMRVRTSTGFRATDFFGGILMNNTTDVEMAAIDCDKAVTVEFKHDDKLSEDTGALIQCAVLYTTISGQRRLRIHNLGLNCSSQLADLYKSCETDALINFFAKSAFKAVLHQPLKVIREILVNQTAHMLACYRKNCASPSAASQLILPDSMKVLPVYMNCLLKNCVLLSRPEISTDERAYQRQLVMTMGVADSQLFFYPQLLPIHTLDVKSTMLPAAVRCSESRLSEEGIFLLANGLHMFLWLGVSSPPELIQGIFNVPSFAHINTDMTLLPEVGNPYSQQLRMIMGIIQQKRPYSMKLTIVKQREQPEMVFRQFLVEDKGLYGGSSYVDFLCCVHKEICQLLN
;
A
#
# COMPACT_ATOMS: atom_id res chain seq x y z
N MET A 1 -33.86 2.30 -29.06
CA MET A 1 -33.04 2.51 -30.29
C MET A 1 -32.15 3.72 -30.09
N SER A 2 -31.22 3.95 -31.04
CA SER A 2 -29.98 4.74 -30.91
C SER A 2 -29.01 4.24 -29.82
N GLN A 3 -27.73 4.50 -30.04
CA GLN A 3 -26.56 3.98 -29.30
C GLN A 3 -25.54 5.11 -29.08
N GLN A 4 -24.41 4.73 -28.48
CA GLN A 4 -23.11 5.42 -28.39
C GLN A 4 -22.92 6.28 -27.13
N GLY A 5 -21.81 6.11 -26.39
CA GLY A 5 -20.77 5.10 -26.62
C GLY A 5 -19.79 4.86 -25.46
N TYR A 6 -19.17 3.68 -25.50
CA TYR A 6 -17.97 3.33 -24.74
C TYR A 6 -16.80 3.30 -25.73
N VAL A 7 -15.64 3.84 -25.34
CA VAL A 7 -14.43 3.81 -26.16
C VAL A 7 -13.72 2.47 -25.96
N ALA A 8 -13.66 1.66 -27.02
CA ALA A 8 -12.89 0.43 -27.05
C ALA A 8 -11.50 0.68 -27.68
N THR A 9 -10.46 0.07 -27.12
CA THR A 9 -9.10 0.09 -27.69
C THR A 9 -8.93 -1.02 -28.76
N PRO A 10 -8.14 -0.79 -29.82
CA PRO A 10 -7.97 -1.75 -30.91
C PRO A 10 -7.10 -2.97 -30.52
N PRO A 11 -7.25 -4.11 -31.23
CA PRO A 11 -6.47 -5.33 -30.97
C PRO A 11 -5.01 -5.22 -31.45
N TYR A 12 -4.11 -5.93 -30.75
CA TYR A 12 -2.67 -5.97 -31.04
C TYR A 12 -2.29 -6.96 -32.16
N SER A 13 -1.24 -6.62 -32.90
CA SER A 13 -0.54 -7.51 -33.83
C SER A 13 0.52 -8.38 -33.14
N GLN A 14 0.84 -9.54 -33.72
CA GLN A 14 1.83 -10.48 -33.19
C GLN A 14 3.28 -10.13 -33.60
N PRO A 15 4.26 -10.28 -32.71
CA PRO A 15 5.67 -10.49 -33.07
C PRO A 15 6.08 -11.97 -32.96
N GLN A 16 6.88 -12.46 -33.90
CA GLN A 16 7.59 -13.75 -33.82
C GLN A 16 9.07 -13.55 -33.40
N PRO A 17 9.77 -14.60 -32.93
CA PRO A 17 10.99 -14.43 -32.13
C PRO A 17 12.26 -14.18 -32.95
N GLY A 18 13.13 -13.30 -32.44
CA GLY A 18 14.49 -13.09 -32.93
C GLY A 18 15.53 -13.88 -32.12
N ILE A 19 16.53 -14.43 -32.81
CA ILE A 19 17.71 -15.08 -32.22
C ILE A 19 18.84 -14.04 -32.11
N GLY A 20 19.61 -14.08 -31.02
CA GLY A 20 20.63 -13.07 -30.69
C GLY A 20 21.98 -13.25 -31.40
N LEU A 21 22.85 -12.24 -31.24
CA LEU A 21 24.24 -12.23 -31.69
C LEU A 21 25.17 -11.67 -30.59
N SER A 22 26.39 -12.18 -30.55
CA SER A 22 27.43 -11.85 -29.55
C SER A 22 28.35 -10.69 -30.02
N PRO A 23 29.01 -9.96 -29.11
CA PRO A 23 29.91 -8.87 -29.46
C PRO A 23 31.29 -9.37 -29.98
N PRO A 24 31.97 -8.61 -30.86
CA PRO A 24 33.29 -8.96 -31.36
C PRO A 24 34.43 -8.49 -30.43
N HIS A 25 35.53 -9.25 -30.42
CA HIS A 25 36.82 -8.79 -29.90
C HIS A 25 37.47 -7.77 -30.85
N TYR A 26 38.27 -6.85 -30.29
CA TYR A 26 39.45 -6.28 -30.96
C TYR A 26 40.59 -6.14 -29.95
N GLY A 27 41.84 -6.16 -30.41
CA GLY A 27 43.02 -6.22 -29.54
C GLY A 27 44.25 -5.47 -30.07
N HIS A 28 45.25 -5.39 -29.19
CA HIS A 28 46.60 -4.84 -29.30
C HIS A 28 47.13 -4.24 -30.62
N TYR A 29 47.56 -2.99 -30.52
CA TYR A 29 48.99 -2.62 -30.66
C TYR A 29 49.54 -2.36 -29.22
N GLY A 30 50.83 -2.30 -28.90
CA GLY A 30 52.07 -2.55 -29.66
C GLY A 30 53.26 -1.92 -28.90
N ASP A 31 54.18 -2.75 -28.37
CA ASP A 31 55.35 -2.33 -27.55
C ASP A 31 56.54 -1.86 -28.44
N PRO A 32 57.50 -1.06 -27.93
CA PRO A 32 58.75 -1.70 -27.47
C PRO A 32 59.51 -1.05 -26.26
N SER A 33 59.98 -1.93 -25.36
CA SER A 33 61.38 -2.03 -24.86
C SER A 33 61.85 -1.37 -23.52
N HIS A 34 62.10 -2.27 -22.54
CA HIS A 34 63.29 -2.42 -21.68
C HIS A 34 63.94 -1.25 -20.89
N THR A 35 64.12 -1.47 -19.56
CA THR A 35 65.48 -1.71 -18.98
C THR A 35 65.50 -2.26 -17.54
N ALA A 36 66.46 -3.16 -17.28
CA ALA A 36 67.13 -3.47 -15.99
C ALA A 36 66.36 -4.06 -14.76
N SER A 37 67.15 -4.62 -13.83
CA SER A 37 66.82 -5.36 -12.58
C SER A 37 68.00 -5.11 -11.58
N PRO A 38 68.25 -5.84 -10.45
CA PRO A 38 67.55 -6.98 -9.81
C PRO A 38 67.54 -6.98 -8.23
N THR A 39 67.11 -8.13 -7.63
CA THR A 39 67.40 -8.65 -6.25
C THR A 39 66.87 -7.90 -5.01
N GLY A 40 66.57 -8.56 -3.87
CA GLY A 40 66.68 -9.99 -3.51
C GLY A 40 65.97 -10.35 -2.16
N MET A 41 66.00 -11.64 -1.75
CA MET A 41 65.27 -12.19 -0.57
C MET A 41 66.13 -12.35 0.70
N MET A 42 65.54 -12.26 1.91
CA MET A 42 65.36 -13.37 2.89
C MET A 42 64.99 -12.93 4.34
N LYS A 43 64.57 -13.90 5.18
CA LYS A 43 64.33 -13.84 6.66
C LYS A 43 65.61 -14.29 7.43
N PRO A 44 65.68 -14.60 8.77
CA PRO A 44 64.70 -14.51 9.89
C PRO A 44 65.26 -14.04 11.29
N ALA A 45 64.41 -14.14 12.34
CA ALA A 45 64.71 -14.33 13.78
C ALA A 45 65.14 -13.12 14.69
N GLY A 46 64.92 -13.28 16.02
CA GLY A 46 65.34 -12.39 17.14
C GLY A 46 66.48 -13.02 17.99
N PRO A 47 66.60 -12.83 19.34
CA PRO A 47 65.71 -12.22 20.36
C PRO A 47 66.45 -11.32 21.42
N LEU A 48 65.92 -11.21 22.67
CA LEU A 48 66.48 -10.59 23.92
C LEU A 48 66.39 -9.03 24.07
N GLY A 49 66.23 -8.40 25.25
CA GLY A 49 65.80 -8.88 26.59
C GLY A 49 66.16 -7.98 27.81
N VAL A 50 65.21 -7.80 28.78
CA VAL A 50 65.34 -7.36 30.23
C VAL A 50 65.98 -5.98 30.58
N THR A 51 65.82 -5.29 31.74
CA THR A 51 65.09 -5.41 33.06
C THR A 51 64.47 -4.04 33.47
N ALA A 52 63.44 -3.80 34.32
CA ALA A 52 62.54 -4.58 35.20
C ALA A 52 62.73 -4.54 36.78
N THR A 53 62.46 -3.40 37.45
CA THR A 53 62.23 -3.28 38.94
C THR A 53 61.31 -2.08 39.27
N GLY A 54 60.37 -2.08 40.25
CA GLY A 54 59.84 -3.09 41.19
C GLY A 54 58.81 -2.42 42.15
N GLY A 55 57.94 -3.11 42.90
CA GLY A 55 57.64 -4.56 42.96
C GLY A 55 56.60 -4.93 44.05
N MET A 56 56.47 -6.24 44.32
CA MET A 56 56.09 -6.91 45.61
C MET A 56 54.61 -6.83 46.09
N LEU A 57 53.93 -7.84 46.69
CA LEU A 57 54.09 -9.31 46.95
C LEU A 57 52.63 -9.92 47.25
N PRO A 58 52.37 -11.14 47.81
CA PRO A 58 52.17 -12.39 47.04
C PRO A 58 50.85 -13.19 47.46
N PRO A 59 50.70 -14.56 47.50
CA PRO A 59 49.66 -15.23 46.67
C PRO A 59 48.82 -16.42 47.25
N GLY A 60 47.83 -16.89 46.46
CA GLY A 60 47.24 -18.26 46.47
C GLY A 60 45.92 -18.48 47.25
N PRO A 61 45.29 -19.69 47.22
CA PRO A 61 45.30 -20.76 46.21
C PRO A 61 43.86 -21.26 45.77
N PRO A 62 43.70 -22.11 44.73
CA PRO A 62 42.38 -22.62 44.28
C PRO A 62 42.10 -24.12 44.56
N PRO A 63 40.89 -24.46 45.06
CA PRO A 63 40.26 -25.79 44.86
C PRO A 63 38.70 -25.74 44.77
N PRO A 64 37.95 -26.86 44.68
CA PRO A 64 38.09 -28.04 43.81
C PRO A 64 36.75 -28.41 43.08
N GLY A 65 36.66 -29.61 42.51
CA GLY A 65 35.47 -30.19 41.86
C GLY A 65 34.42 -30.86 42.78
N PRO A 66 33.45 -31.61 42.19
CA PRO A 66 32.14 -31.91 42.82
C PRO A 66 32.05 -33.24 43.59
N HIS A 67 30.97 -33.41 44.37
CA HIS A 67 30.56 -34.70 44.97
C HIS A 67 29.05 -34.94 44.94
N GLN A 68 28.65 -36.19 45.17
CA GLN A 68 27.32 -36.78 44.92
C GLN A 68 26.48 -36.93 46.19
N PHE A 69 25.19 -37.26 46.02
CA PHE A 69 24.45 -38.17 46.91
C PHE A 69 23.68 -39.22 46.07
N GLY A 70 23.52 -40.44 46.60
CA GLY A 70 22.77 -41.56 45.99
C GLY A 70 21.34 -41.73 46.56
N GLN A 71 20.67 -42.89 46.46
CA GLN A 71 21.06 -44.22 45.94
C GLN A 71 19.80 -45.09 45.64
N ASN A 72 19.99 -46.33 45.17
CA ASN A 72 19.04 -47.41 44.79
C ASN A 72 18.65 -47.41 43.29
N GLY A 73 18.63 -48.51 42.51
CA GLY A 73 18.96 -49.94 42.73
C GLY A 73 17.91 -50.86 42.05
N ALA A 74 18.20 -51.98 41.36
CA ALA A 74 19.46 -52.63 40.97
C ALA A 74 19.25 -53.70 39.84
N HIS A 75 20.34 -54.19 39.21
CA HIS A 75 20.48 -55.42 38.37
C HIS A 75 19.75 -55.52 36.99
N ALA A 76 20.21 -56.26 35.96
CA ALA A 76 21.56 -56.77 35.60
C ALA A 76 21.64 -57.33 34.13
N ALA A 77 22.84 -57.29 33.51
CA ALA A 77 23.35 -58.05 32.33
C ALA A 77 22.62 -57.94 30.95
N GLY A 78 23.31 -58.02 29.78
CA GLY A 78 24.74 -58.25 29.49
C GLY A 78 25.18 -57.99 28.02
N HIS A 79 26.46 -58.24 27.71
CA HIS A 79 27.19 -58.02 26.42
C HIS A 79 27.41 -59.34 25.63
N PRO A 80 27.83 -59.41 24.33
CA PRO A 80 28.99 -58.79 23.63
C PRO A 80 28.66 -58.03 22.30
N GLN A 81 29.41 -57.04 21.78
CA GLN A 81 30.81 -56.90 21.28
C GLN A 81 31.16 -57.54 19.92
N GLN A 82 31.72 -56.71 18.99
CA GLN A 82 32.81 -56.90 17.98
C GLN A 82 32.65 -55.85 16.82
N ARG A 83 33.62 -55.57 15.93
CA ARG A 83 34.87 -54.77 16.07
C ARG A 83 35.26 -54.17 14.68
N PHE A 84 36.03 -53.08 14.62
CA PHE A 84 36.57 -52.37 13.41
C PHE A 84 37.60 -53.23 12.59
N PRO A 85 38.12 -52.87 11.36
CA PRO A 85 38.32 -51.51 10.75
C PRO A 85 38.20 -51.36 9.19
N GLY A 86 38.67 -50.21 8.63
CA GLY A 86 39.07 -49.96 7.20
C GLY A 86 40.54 -49.48 7.10
N PRO A 87 41.05 -48.74 6.07
CA PRO A 87 40.52 -48.27 4.77
C PRO A 87 41.24 -49.01 3.57
N PRO A 88 42.08 -48.51 2.59
CA PRO A 88 42.53 -47.18 2.06
C PRO A 88 42.30 -46.94 0.51
N PRO A 89 42.74 -45.80 -0.12
CA PRO A 89 42.57 -45.49 -1.56
C PRO A 89 43.86 -45.43 -2.44
N VAL A 90 43.74 -45.39 -3.79
CA VAL A 90 44.83 -45.24 -4.81
C VAL A 90 44.39 -44.37 -6.03
N ASN A 91 45.31 -43.99 -6.93
CA ASN A 91 45.26 -42.79 -7.81
C ASN A 91 45.53 -43.05 -9.32
N ASN A 92 45.02 -42.17 -10.21
CA ASN A 92 45.53 -41.78 -11.57
C ASN A 92 45.50 -42.69 -12.85
N VAL A 93 45.61 -41.99 -14.00
CA VAL A 93 46.06 -42.37 -15.39
C VAL A 93 45.03 -42.84 -16.47
N ALA A 94 44.42 -41.84 -17.15
CA ALA A 94 44.43 -41.51 -18.59
C ALA A 94 44.34 -42.53 -19.78
N SER A 95 43.74 -42.02 -20.88
CA SER A 95 44.08 -42.18 -22.32
C SER A 95 43.33 -43.15 -23.28
N SER A 96 42.52 -42.52 -24.16
CA SER A 96 42.41 -42.70 -25.63
C SER A 96 42.20 -44.09 -26.30
N TYR A 97 41.11 -44.26 -27.06
CA TYR A 97 41.06 -44.13 -28.55
C TYR A 97 39.67 -44.52 -29.12
N ALA A 98 39.27 -43.90 -30.24
CA ALA A 98 38.22 -44.40 -31.16
C ALA A 98 38.91 -45.06 -32.39
N PRO A 99 38.19 -45.76 -33.30
CA PRO A 99 37.79 -45.07 -34.54
C PRO A 99 36.57 -45.62 -35.35
N TYR A 100 36.25 -44.88 -36.43
CA TYR A 100 35.57 -45.23 -37.69
C TYR A 100 34.07 -44.94 -37.97
N GLN A 101 33.89 -44.39 -39.17
CA GLN A 101 32.69 -44.02 -39.97
C GLN A 101 32.69 -44.92 -41.26
N PRO A 102 31.98 -44.73 -42.42
CA PRO A 102 31.64 -43.45 -43.10
C PRO A 102 30.38 -43.36 -44.05
N SER A 103 30.16 -42.15 -44.62
CA SER A 103 29.60 -41.86 -45.99
C SER A 103 28.09 -42.06 -46.29
N ALA A 104 27.42 -41.36 -47.24
CA ALA A 104 27.78 -40.26 -48.17
C ALA A 104 26.56 -39.50 -48.79
N GLN A 105 26.74 -38.20 -49.18
CA GLN A 105 26.31 -37.44 -50.41
C GLN A 105 24.85 -37.52 -50.99
N SER A 106 24.30 -36.63 -51.83
CA SER A 106 24.52 -35.21 -52.31
C SER A 106 23.24 -34.74 -53.10
N SER A 107 22.94 -33.46 -53.42
CA SER A 107 23.45 -32.66 -54.58
C SER A 107 22.66 -31.31 -54.77
N TYR A 108 23.17 -30.37 -55.58
CA TYR A 108 22.56 -29.05 -55.96
C TYR A 108 21.97 -29.01 -57.39
N PRO A 109 21.26 -27.92 -57.81
CA PRO A 109 21.89 -26.95 -58.73
C PRO A 109 21.51 -25.44 -58.52
N SER A 110 22.19 -24.53 -59.26
CA SER A 110 22.06 -23.05 -59.32
C SER A 110 21.48 -22.59 -60.69
N PRO A 111 21.63 -21.34 -61.26
CA PRO A 111 22.04 -19.98 -60.79
C PRO A 111 20.95 -18.90 -61.09
N MET A 112 21.05 -17.58 -60.81
CA MET A 112 21.80 -16.44 -61.43
C MET A 112 21.40 -15.17 -60.64
N SER A 113 22.16 -14.10 -60.35
CA SER A 113 23.29 -13.35 -60.96
C SER A 113 22.92 -12.11 -61.81
N THR A 114 22.73 -10.95 -61.16
CA THR A 114 23.03 -9.61 -61.68
C THR A 114 23.51 -8.69 -60.54
N SER A 115 24.23 -7.62 -60.89
CA SER A 115 25.01 -6.82 -59.93
C SER A 115 25.05 -5.33 -60.30
N SER A 116 24.85 -4.46 -59.31
CA SER A 116 25.34 -3.08 -59.35
C SER A 116 25.51 -2.52 -57.93
N VAL A 117 26.69 -1.95 -57.68
CA VAL A 117 27.02 -1.15 -56.48
C VAL A 117 27.22 0.29 -56.94
N THR A 118 27.20 1.23 -56.00
CA THR A 118 27.55 2.66 -56.16
C THR A 118 26.49 3.56 -56.80
N GLN A 119 25.83 4.34 -55.95
CA GLN A 119 26.03 5.79 -56.05
C GLN A 119 26.01 6.43 -54.65
N LEU A 120 26.54 7.65 -54.56
CA LEU A 120 26.96 8.32 -53.33
C LEU A 120 26.34 9.73 -53.30
N GLY A 121 26.00 10.25 -52.12
CA GLY A 121 25.87 11.69 -51.91
C GLY A 121 24.51 12.21 -51.45
N SER A 122 24.46 12.57 -50.15
CA SER A 122 24.21 13.95 -49.68
C SER A 122 23.02 14.79 -50.18
N GLN A 123 22.33 15.37 -49.19
CA GLN A 123 21.63 16.68 -49.14
C GLN A 123 20.08 16.75 -49.14
N LEU A 124 19.62 17.45 -48.10
CA LEU A 124 18.50 18.41 -48.03
C LEU A 124 17.04 17.93 -48.09
N SER A 125 16.43 17.92 -46.90
CA SER A 125 15.37 18.86 -46.50
C SER A 125 14.41 19.43 -47.57
N ALA A 126 13.16 18.97 -47.49
CA ALA A 126 11.91 19.72 -47.66
C ALA A 126 11.58 20.41 -49.00
N MET A 127 10.38 20.10 -49.51
CA MET A 127 9.38 21.10 -49.89
C MET A 127 7.95 20.52 -49.84
N GLN A 128 6.94 21.39 -49.86
CA GLN A 128 5.50 21.08 -49.80
C GLN A 128 4.77 21.54 -51.08
N ILE A 129 3.44 21.38 -51.09
CA ILE A 129 2.40 22.18 -51.79
C ILE A 129 1.86 21.65 -53.13
N ASN A 130 0.52 21.53 -53.13
CA ASN A 130 -0.45 22.05 -54.11
C ASN A 130 -1.77 22.26 -53.34
N SER A 131 -2.65 23.24 -53.57
CA SER A 131 -2.59 24.66 -54.02
C SER A 131 -3.98 25.26 -53.66
N TYR A 132 -4.31 26.56 -53.53
CA TYR A 132 -3.80 27.89 -53.95
C TYR A 132 -4.10 28.91 -52.80
N GLY A 133 -3.78 30.21 -52.81
CA GLY A 133 -3.01 31.08 -53.72
C GLY A 133 -3.26 32.58 -53.45
N ASN A 134 -2.39 33.44 -54.02
CA ASN A 134 -2.38 34.92 -53.99
C ASN A 134 -2.26 35.64 -52.61
N SER A 135 -1.54 36.77 -52.47
CA SER A 135 -0.65 37.48 -53.42
C SER A 135 0.27 38.50 -52.71
N SER A 136 1.54 38.61 -53.16
CA SER A 136 2.47 39.78 -53.15
C SER A 136 2.60 40.71 -51.90
N GLY A 137 3.80 41.09 -51.42
CA GLY A 137 5.18 40.72 -51.81
C GLY A 137 6.22 41.86 -51.55
N MET A 138 7.48 41.48 -51.26
CA MET A 138 8.70 42.35 -51.12
C MET A 138 8.68 43.43 -50.01
N ALA A 139 9.80 43.93 -49.45
CA ALA A 139 11.17 43.41 -49.26
C ALA A 139 11.90 44.21 -48.12
N PRO A 140 12.95 43.69 -47.45
CA PRO A 140 13.66 44.32 -46.32
C PRO A 140 14.97 45.05 -46.81
N PRO A 141 16.00 45.44 -46.00
CA PRO A 141 16.24 45.28 -44.53
C PRO A 141 16.90 46.47 -43.77
N SER A 142 17.11 46.30 -42.45
CA SER A 142 18.42 46.38 -41.71
C SER A 142 18.49 47.16 -40.37
N GLN A 143 19.11 46.47 -39.37
CA GLN A 143 19.97 46.90 -38.23
C GLN A 143 19.67 48.16 -37.35
N GLY A 144 19.67 47.98 -36.01
CA GLY A 144 19.92 49.07 -35.03
C GLY A 144 19.37 48.88 -33.58
N PRO A 145 20.22 48.78 -32.54
CA PRO A 145 19.87 48.90 -31.09
C PRO A 145 20.51 50.16 -30.43
N PRO A 146 20.41 50.46 -29.10
CA PRO A 146 19.40 50.16 -28.05
C PRO A 146 18.96 51.35 -27.12
N GLY A 147 17.85 51.19 -26.36
CA GLY A 147 17.52 51.93 -25.10
C GLY A 147 16.87 53.33 -25.20
N PRO A 148 16.63 54.08 -24.08
CA PRO A 148 16.31 53.63 -22.70
C PRO A 148 15.25 54.48 -21.90
N LEU A 149 14.75 53.94 -20.78
CA LEU A 149 14.22 54.61 -19.54
C LEU A 149 12.88 55.42 -19.49
N SER A 150 12.27 55.38 -18.27
CA SER A 150 11.27 56.32 -17.66
C SER A 150 9.82 56.37 -18.22
N ALA A 151 8.76 56.79 -17.47
CA ALA A 151 8.44 56.81 -16.02
C ALA A 151 6.93 57.18 -15.77
N THR A 152 6.46 57.04 -14.52
CA THR A 152 5.32 57.78 -13.85
C THR A 152 3.84 57.72 -14.31
N SER A 153 3.01 57.13 -13.42
CA SER A 153 1.80 57.71 -12.76
C SER A 153 0.40 57.90 -13.43
N LEU A 154 -0.60 57.28 -12.77
CA LEU A 154 -1.91 57.80 -12.30
C LEU A 154 -3.15 58.00 -13.23
N GLN A 155 -4.26 57.43 -12.73
CA GLN A 155 -5.67 57.89 -12.78
C GLN A 155 -6.54 57.70 -14.05
N THR A 156 -7.86 57.85 -13.83
CA THR A 156 -9.02 57.42 -14.66
C THR A 156 -10.05 58.58 -14.78
N PRO A 157 -11.23 58.39 -15.38
CA PRO A 157 -11.60 58.10 -16.78
C PRO A 157 -12.17 59.37 -17.49
N PRO A 158 -12.71 59.33 -18.74
CA PRO A 158 -14.17 59.20 -18.93
C PRO A 158 -14.67 58.62 -20.30
N ARG A 159 -15.99 58.71 -20.56
CA ARG A 159 -16.78 58.41 -21.79
C ARG A 159 -17.67 59.66 -22.13
N PRO A 160 -18.53 59.74 -23.19
CA PRO A 160 -18.87 58.80 -24.26
C PRO A 160 -18.28 59.23 -25.64
N PRO A 161 -18.97 59.73 -26.72
CA PRO A 161 -20.40 59.96 -27.04
C PRO A 161 -20.97 58.93 -28.08
N GLN A 162 -21.81 59.37 -29.03
CA GLN A 162 -22.51 58.66 -30.13
C GLN A 162 -22.94 59.72 -31.21
N PRO A 163 -23.79 59.51 -32.26
CA PRO A 163 -24.75 58.43 -32.60
C PRO A 163 -24.50 57.72 -33.95
N SER A 164 -25.14 56.57 -34.26
CA SER A 164 -26.47 56.45 -34.93
C SER A 164 -26.75 54.97 -35.30
N ILE A 165 -27.97 54.44 -35.61
CA ILE A 165 -29.39 54.91 -35.56
C ILE A 165 -30.35 53.68 -35.68
N LEU A 166 -31.67 53.90 -35.57
CA LEU A 166 -32.82 53.01 -35.89
C LEU A 166 -33.20 51.83 -34.94
N GLN A 167 -34.44 51.35 -35.11
CA GLN A 167 -35.35 50.66 -34.16
C GLN A 167 -35.89 49.32 -34.74
N PRO A 168 -36.84 48.56 -34.12
CA PRO A 168 -37.43 48.54 -32.74
C PRO A 168 -37.10 47.21 -31.99
N GLY A 169 -37.50 46.87 -30.76
CA GLY A 169 -38.55 47.33 -29.81
C GLY A 169 -39.64 46.23 -29.64
N SER A 170 -40.07 45.74 -28.46
CA SER A 170 -39.83 46.14 -27.04
C SER A 170 -40.06 44.98 -26.03
N GLN A 171 -39.75 45.25 -24.75
CA GLN A 171 -39.79 44.46 -23.49
C GLN A 171 -41.16 43.81 -23.12
N VAL A 172 -41.42 43.00 -22.04
CA VAL A 172 -41.02 43.01 -20.60
C VAL A 172 -41.21 41.60 -19.94
N LEU A 173 -40.53 41.30 -18.80
CA LEU A 173 -40.80 40.21 -17.82
C LEU A 173 -41.38 40.80 -16.52
N PRO A 174 -42.34 40.20 -15.76
CA PRO A 174 -42.13 38.94 -14.99
C PRO A 174 -43.47 38.15 -14.68
N PRO A 175 -43.64 37.31 -13.61
CA PRO A 175 -42.90 36.10 -13.24
C PRO A 175 -43.76 34.76 -13.28
N PRO A 176 -44.52 34.24 -12.25
CA PRO A 176 -45.17 32.88 -12.29
C PRO A 176 -46.69 32.95 -11.91
N PRO A 177 -47.42 31.93 -11.35
CA PRO A 177 -47.14 30.50 -11.05
C PRO A 177 -48.31 29.48 -11.35
N THR A 178 -48.22 28.28 -10.75
CA THR A 178 -49.31 27.35 -10.31
C THR A 178 -50.24 26.59 -11.29
N THR A 179 -50.09 25.25 -11.26
CA THR A 179 -51.16 24.20 -11.10
C THR A 179 -52.12 23.77 -12.23
N LEU A 180 -52.61 22.52 -12.03
CA LEU A 180 -53.76 21.80 -12.61
C LEU A 180 -53.65 21.11 -14.00
N ASN A 181 -54.02 19.82 -13.99
CA ASN A 181 -54.91 19.04 -14.91
C ASN A 181 -55.08 19.55 -16.37
N GLY A 182 -55.00 18.75 -17.43
CA GLY A 182 -55.34 17.32 -17.61
C GLY A 182 -56.87 17.09 -17.71
N PRO A 183 -57.40 16.09 -18.45
CA PRO A 183 -56.77 15.04 -19.28
C PRO A 183 -57.32 15.00 -20.74
N GLY A 184 -56.99 13.95 -21.50
CA GLY A 184 -57.60 13.58 -22.80
C GLY A 184 -56.55 13.10 -23.81
N ALA A 185 -56.39 11.83 -24.19
CA ALA A 185 -57.31 10.78 -24.70
C ALA A 185 -57.00 10.49 -26.18
N SER A 186 -56.71 9.24 -26.51
CA SER A 186 -56.24 8.79 -27.84
C SER A 186 -57.38 8.57 -28.84
N PRO A 187 -57.09 8.69 -30.15
CA PRO A 187 -57.27 7.56 -31.08
C PRO A 187 -55.92 7.20 -31.76
N LEU A 188 -55.48 5.94 -31.82
CA LEU A 188 -55.93 4.80 -32.65
C LEU A 188 -55.31 4.73 -34.07
N LEU A 189 -54.86 3.51 -34.39
CA LEU A 189 -54.27 2.93 -35.62
C LEU A 189 -55.29 2.91 -36.80
N PRO A 190 -55.00 2.45 -38.06
CA PRO A 190 -54.00 1.45 -38.53
C PRO A 190 -53.44 1.78 -39.98
N PRO A 191 -53.18 0.86 -40.97
CA PRO A 191 -52.95 -0.61 -41.01
C PRO A 191 -51.83 -1.18 -41.96
N MET A 192 -51.19 -2.30 -41.57
CA MET A 192 -50.75 -3.50 -42.37
C MET A 192 -49.83 -3.33 -43.63
N TYR A 193 -49.33 -4.34 -44.37
CA TYR A 193 -49.38 -5.83 -44.45
C TYR A 193 -47.92 -6.41 -44.46
N ARG A 194 -47.52 -7.59 -43.93
CA ARG A 194 -47.93 -9.03 -44.04
C ARG A 194 -47.44 -9.76 -45.32
N PRO A 195 -47.34 -11.12 -45.42
CA PRO A 195 -48.17 -12.20 -44.81
C PRO A 195 -47.56 -13.08 -43.67
N ASP A 196 -47.49 -14.42 -43.83
CA ASP A 196 -47.76 -15.49 -42.83
C ASP A 196 -46.75 -16.67 -42.92
N GLY A 197 -46.74 -17.73 -42.08
CA GLY A 197 -47.65 -18.21 -41.00
C GLY A 197 -46.94 -19.12 -39.97
N LEU A 198 -47.37 -20.33 -39.57
CA LEU A 198 -48.52 -21.19 -39.94
C LEU A 198 -48.87 -22.25 -38.84
N SER A 199 -50.16 -22.33 -38.45
CA SER A 199 -50.98 -23.49 -37.96
C SER A 199 -50.44 -24.70 -37.12
N GLY A 200 -50.70 -24.69 -35.78
CA GLY A 200 -51.23 -25.75 -34.85
C GLY A 200 -50.75 -27.23 -34.84
N PRO A 201 -51.32 -28.17 -34.03
CA PRO A 201 -52.24 -28.11 -32.86
C PRO A 201 -51.70 -28.87 -31.57
N PRO A 202 -52.47 -29.14 -30.47
CA PRO A 202 -51.94 -29.58 -29.14
C PRO A 202 -52.25 -31.07 -28.69
N PRO A 203 -52.36 -31.43 -27.37
CA PRO A 203 -51.51 -32.40 -26.62
C PRO A 203 -52.11 -33.82 -26.38
N PRO A 204 -51.43 -34.76 -25.67
CA PRO A 204 -51.92 -35.17 -24.32
C PRO A 204 -50.85 -35.70 -23.30
N ASN A 205 -51.33 -36.35 -22.23
CA ASN A 205 -50.71 -36.70 -20.94
C ASN A 205 -50.19 -38.17 -20.82
N SER A 206 -49.33 -38.50 -19.83
CA SER A 206 -49.13 -39.88 -19.33
C SER A 206 -48.42 -39.97 -17.95
N GLN A 207 -48.63 -41.07 -17.20
CA GLN A 207 -48.10 -41.36 -15.86
C GLN A 207 -47.38 -42.72 -15.81
N TYR A 208 -46.53 -42.98 -14.80
CA TYR A 208 -46.27 -44.33 -14.25
C TYR A 208 -45.79 -44.30 -12.77
N GLN A 209 -46.12 -45.37 -12.02
CA GLN A 209 -45.64 -45.76 -10.66
C GLN A 209 -45.22 -47.27 -10.74
N PRO A 210 -44.92 -48.07 -9.67
CA PRO A 210 -44.77 -47.86 -8.20
C PRO A 210 -43.43 -48.54 -7.69
N PRO A 211 -43.30 -49.25 -6.52
CA PRO A 211 -43.86 -49.16 -5.15
C PRO A 211 -42.78 -49.13 -4.00
N PRO A 212 -43.15 -48.91 -2.71
CA PRO A 212 -42.25 -49.10 -1.55
C PRO A 212 -42.81 -49.96 -0.36
N LEU A 213 -41.95 -50.75 0.33
CA LEU A 213 -42.19 -51.52 1.60
C LEU A 213 -40.82 -52.01 2.17
N PRO A 214 -40.66 -52.50 3.43
CA PRO A 214 -41.06 -51.93 4.73
C PRO A 214 -40.01 -52.05 5.89
N GLY A 215 -40.21 -51.33 7.01
CA GLY A 215 -39.59 -51.59 8.34
C GLY A 215 -39.52 -50.31 9.20
N GLN A 216 -40.11 -50.14 10.40
CA GLN A 216 -40.22 -50.92 11.66
C GLN A 216 -38.93 -50.99 12.51
N THR A 217 -38.90 -50.71 13.83
CA THR A 217 -39.79 -49.95 14.76
C THR A 217 -39.05 -49.71 16.11
N LEU A 218 -39.73 -49.08 17.11
CA LEU A 218 -39.40 -48.97 18.56
C LEU A 218 -38.53 -47.76 18.98
N GLY A 219 -38.85 -47.02 20.07
CA GLY A 219 -40.13 -47.02 20.81
C GLY A 219 -40.11 -46.31 22.19
N ALA A 220 -41.16 -45.52 22.46
CA ALA A 220 -41.64 -45.00 23.77
C ALA A 220 -40.72 -44.07 24.61
N GLY A 221 -41.27 -43.13 25.41
CA GLY A 221 -42.66 -42.67 25.52
C GLY A 221 -42.95 -41.84 26.79
N TYR A 222 -44.06 -41.10 26.83
CA TYR A 222 -44.62 -40.42 28.01
C TYR A 222 -46.17 -40.35 27.95
N PRO A 223 -46.91 -40.56 29.06
CA PRO A 223 -48.39 -40.53 29.10
C PRO A 223 -48.91 -39.30 29.94
N PRO A 224 -50.19 -39.18 30.42
CA PRO A 224 -51.08 -38.14 29.85
C PRO A 224 -51.93 -37.27 30.84
N GLN A 225 -52.56 -36.23 30.27
CA GLN A 225 -53.85 -35.57 30.62
C GLN A 225 -54.26 -35.22 32.08
N GLN A 226 -54.66 -33.96 32.29
CA GLN A 226 -56.04 -33.58 32.67
C GLN A 226 -56.36 -32.12 32.27
N ALA A 227 -57.62 -31.66 32.36
CA ALA A 227 -58.11 -30.45 31.66
C ALA A 227 -59.35 -29.75 32.29
N ASN A 228 -59.60 -28.49 31.89
CA ASN A 228 -60.91 -27.81 31.83
C ASN A 228 -60.77 -26.53 30.96
N SER A 229 -61.52 -26.36 29.86
CA SER A 229 -62.84 -25.66 29.73
C SER A 229 -62.80 -24.16 30.08
N GLY A 230 -63.25 -23.20 29.24
CA GLY A 230 -63.90 -23.18 27.91
C GLY A 230 -64.57 -21.81 27.70
N PRO A 231 -65.47 -21.57 26.70
CA PRO A 231 -65.83 -22.33 25.50
C PRO A 231 -65.24 -21.60 24.24
N GLN A 232 -65.83 -21.26 23.07
CA GLN A 232 -67.15 -21.46 22.42
C GLN A 232 -67.03 -21.35 20.86
N MET A 233 -68.02 -20.81 20.15
CA MET A 233 -68.12 -20.64 18.67
C MET A 233 -68.86 -19.32 18.35
N ALA A 234 -69.00 -18.79 17.11
CA ALA A 234 -68.72 -19.28 15.75
C ALA A 234 -68.13 -18.10 14.89
N GLY A 235 -68.03 -18.09 13.55
CA GLY A 235 -68.57 -18.96 12.49
C GLY A 235 -68.03 -18.55 11.09
N ALA A 236 -68.77 -18.78 10.00
CA ALA A 236 -68.32 -18.50 8.62
C ALA A 236 -69.45 -18.09 7.65
N GLN A 237 -69.12 -17.40 6.55
CA GLN A 237 -69.80 -17.39 5.24
C GLN A 237 -68.94 -16.64 4.18
N LEU A 238 -69.16 -16.89 2.88
CA LEU A 238 -68.42 -16.32 1.74
C LEU A 238 -69.38 -16.11 0.57
N SER A 239 -69.47 -14.91 -0.03
CA SER A 239 -70.12 -14.67 -1.33
C SER A 239 -69.80 -13.30 -1.93
N TYR A 240 -69.81 -13.25 -3.28
CA TYR A 240 -69.75 -12.07 -4.17
C TYR A 240 -71.20 -11.58 -4.50
N PRO A 241 -71.44 -10.52 -5.31
CA PRO A 241 -70.58 -9.39 -5.75
C PRO A 241 -71.23 -7.98 -5.64
N GLY A 242 -70.40 -6.92 -5.63
CA GLY A 242 -70.67 -5.64 -6.32
C GLY A 242 -71.42 -4.52 -5.57
N GLY A 243 -71.29 -3.30 -6.10
CA GLY A 243 -72.07 -2.10 -5.70
C GLY A 243 -71.27 -0.98 -5.00
N PHE A 244 -71.01 0.13 -5.71
CA PHE A 244 -70.82 1.45 -5.08
C PHE A 244 -72.19 2.13 -4.93
N PRO A 245 -72.44 2.84 -3.82
CA PRO A 245 -72.35 4.30 -3.88
C PRO A 245 -71.59 4.91 -2.68
N GLY A 246 -71.30 6.22 -2.76
CA GLY A 246 -70.38 6.90 -1.83
C GLY A 246 -70.99 7.40 -0.50
N GLY A 247 -70.10 7.63 0.48
CA GLY A 247 -70.34 8.30 1.76
C GLY A 247 -69.18 9.29 2.05
N PRO A 248 -69.36 10.25 2.99
CA PRO A 248 -68.60 11.50 2.99
C PRO A 248 -67.17 11.39 3.55
N ALA A 249 -66.33 12.34 3.11
CA ALA A 249 -64.95 12.48 3.59
C ALA A 249 -64.88 12.82 5.09
N GLN A 250 -63.97 12.16 5.80
CA GLN A 250 -63.50 12.61 7.12
C GLN A 250 -62.17 13.33 6.99
N LEU A 251 -61.91 14.26 7.91
CA LEU A 251 -60.80 15.21 7.83
C LEU A 251 -59.44 14.52 7.93
N ALA A 252 -58.45 15.05 7.23
CA ALA A 252 -57.06 14.68 7.43
C ALA A 252 -56.61 15.04 8.86
N GLY A 253 -56.16 14.04 9.62
CA GLY A 253 -55.45 14.27 10.88
C GLY A 253 -54.10 14.97 10.64
N PRO A 254 -53.52 15.59 11.68
CA PRO A 254 -52.21 16.23 11.55
C PRO A 254 -51.14 15.22 11.10
N PRO A 255 -50.14 15.65 10.32
CA PRO A 255 -49.10 14.74 9.83
C PRO A 255 -48.36 14.12 11.01
N GLN A 256 -48.28 12.78 11.05
CA GLN A 256 -47.48 12.10 12.05
C GLN A 256 -46.02 12.57 11.94
N PRO A 257 -45.37 12.95 13.06
CA PRO A 257 -43.95 13.27 13.03
C PRO A 257 -43.19 12.03 12.53
N GLN A 258 -42.28 12.23 11.58
CA GLN A 258 -41.39 11.15 11.12
C GLN A 258 -40.70 10.54 12.33
N LYS A 259 -40.86 9.23 12.55
CA LYS A 259 -40.10 8.50 13.57
C LYS A 259 -38.62 8.60 13.24
N LYS A 260 -37.94 9.55 13.89
CA LYS A 260 -36.49 9.71 13.86
C LYS A 260 -35.89 8.38 14.29
N LEU A 261 -35.09 7.74 13.42
CA LEU A 261 -34.43 6.49 13.79
C LEU A 261 -33.55 6.75 15.02
N ASP A 262 -33.63 5.84 15.99
CA ASP A 262 -32.75 5.83 17.14
C ASP A 262 -31.33 5.48 16.66
N PRO A 263 -30.32 6.36 16.83
CA PRO A 263 -28.96 6.10 16.40
C PRO A 263 -28.36 4.82 16.98
N ASP A 264 -28.79 4.40 18.18
CA ASP A 264 -28.27 3.19 18.85
C ASP A 264 -29.02 1.91 18.45
N SER A 265 -30.09 2.02 17.66
CA SER A 265 -30.70 0.88 16.95
C SER A 265 -29.97 0.48 15.66
N ILE A 266 -28.93 1.24 15.26
CA ILE A 266 -28.22 1.12 13.98
C ILE A 266 -26.85 0.43 14.20
N PRO A 267 -26.37 -0.45 13.27
CA PRO A 267 -25.11 -1.17 13.41
C PRO A 267 -23.90 -0.30 13.78
N SER A 268 -23.34 -0.54 14.97
CA SER A 268 -22.16 0.15 15.49
C SER A 268 -20.86 -0.57 15.08
N PRO A 269 -19.85 0.14 14.53
CA PRO A 269 -18.50 -0.39 14.32
C PRO A 269 -17.90 -1.03 15.57
N ILE A 270 -18.06 -0.38 16.72
CA ILE A 270 -17.55 -0.87 18.00
C ILE A 270 -18.14 -2.24 18.35
N GLN A 271 -19.46 -2.41 18.19
CA GLN A 271 -20.13 -3.68 18.49
C GLN A 271 -19.66 -4.82 17.58
N VAL A 272 -19.38 -4.54 16.29
CA VAL A 272 -18.85 -5.55 15.37
C VAL A 272 -17.42 -5.94 15.75
N ILE A 273 -16.58 -4.96 16.09
CA ILE A 273 -15.20 -5.17 16.56
C ILE A 273 -15.17 -5.99 17.86
N GLU A 274 -16.01 -5.64 18.84
CA GLU A 274 -16.06 -6.31 20.14
C GLU A 274 -16.66 -7.73 20.04
N ASN A 275 -17.62 -7.95 19.14
CA ASN A 275 -18.16 -9.29 18.88
C ASN A 275 -17.13 -10.23 18.22
N ASP A 276 -16.35 -9.78 17.24
CA ASP A 276 -15.28 -10.60 16.62
C ASP A 276 -14.14 -10.85 17.63
N ARG A 277 -13.78 -9.85 18.44
CA ARG A 277 -12.84 -10.00 19.56
C ARG A 277 -13.31 -11.03 20.59
N ALA A 278 -14.56 -10.96 21.04
CA ALA A 278 -15.10 -11.89 22.04
C ALA A 278 -15.21 -13.33 21.52
N SER A 279 -15.46 -13.50 20.22
CA SER A 279 -15.65 -14.84 19.60
C SER A 279 -14.38 -15.46 19.03
N ARG A 280 -13.32 -14.68 18.75
CA ARG A 280 -12.11 -15.13 18.03
C ARG A 280 -10.78 -14.59 18.60
N GLY A 281 -10.82 -13.59 19.47
CA GLY A 281 -9.62 -13.03 20.10
C GLY A 281 -8.92 -14.04 21.01
N GLY A 282 -7.60 -13.97 21.07
CA GLY A 282 -6.77 -14.90 21.87
C GLY A 282 -6.74 -16.36 21.40
N GLN A 283 -7.52 -16.73 20.38
CA GLN A 283 -7.53 -18.07 19.80
C GLN A 283 -6.44 -18.22 18.72
N VAL A 284 -6.17 -19.48 18.31
CA VAL A 284 -5.26 -19.80 17.20
C VAL A 284 -6.04 -19.88 15.88
N TYR A 285 -5.69 -19.02 14.93
CA TYR A 285 -6.16 -19.08 13.55
C TYR A 285 -5.13 -19.84 12.69
N ALA A 286 -5.39 -21.14 12.50
CA ALA A 286 -4.60 -22.00 11.61
C ALA A 286 -5.10 -21.90 10.16
N THR A 287 -4.20 -21.59 9.22
CA THR A 287 -4.55 -21.26 7.82
C THR A 287 -4.71 -22.47 6.89
N ASN A 288 -5.18 -23.59 7.42
CA ASN A 288 -5.24 -24.88 6.72
C ASN A 288 -6.43 -25.03 5.74
N THR A 289 -7.43 -24.14 5.79
CA THR A 289 -8.69 -24.31 5.05
C THR A 289 -8.76 -23.32 3.87
N ARG A 290 -9.08 -23.82 2.67
CA ARG A 290 -9.27 -22.98 1.47
C ARG A 290 -10.46 -22.03 1.65
N GLY A 291 -10.27 -20.75 1.29
CA GLY A 291 -11.30 -19.72 1.39
C GLY A 291 -11.84 -19.46 2.80
N GLN A 292 -11.06 -19.82 3.83
CA GLN A 292 -11.33 -19.54 5.23
C GLN A 292 -11.31 -18.04 5.49
N ILE A 293 -12.33 -17.53 6.19
CA ILE A 293 -12.46 -16.11 6.51
C ILE A 293 -11.63 -15.81 7.77
N PRO A 294 -10.64 -14.91 7.75
CA PRO A 294 -9.82 -14.58 8.92
C PRO A 294 -10.58 -13.71 9.95
N PRO A 295 -10.05 -13.54 11.18
CA PRO A 295 -10.51 -12.52 12.13
C PRO A 295 -10.34 -11.10 11.57
N LEU A 296 -11.09 -10.13 12.10
CA LEU A 296 -10.93 -8.73 11.70
C LEU A 296 -9.53 -8.19 12.04
N VAL A 297 -9.07 -7.14 11.35
CA VAL A 297 -7.77 -6.51 11.65
C VAL A 297 -7.70 -5.87 13.05
N THR A 298 -8.85 -5.66 13.67
CA THR A 298 -9.01 -5.15 15.04
C THR A 298 -8.95 -6.24 16.11
N THR A 299 -8.92 -7.53 15.72
CA THR A 299 -8.93 -8.69 16.62
C THR A 299 -7.55 -9.31 16.75
N ASP A 300 -6.92 -9.10 17.91
CA ASP A 300 -5.65 -9.75 18.23
C ASP A 300 -5.86 -11.24 18.55
N CYS A 301 -5.22 -12.08 17.73
CA CYS A 301 -5.25 -13.54 17.73
C CYS A 301 -3.86 -14.06 17.33
N ILE A 302 -3.59 -15.34 17.61
CA ILE A 302 -2.34 -16.01 17.20
C ILE A 302 -2.61 -16.67 15.85
N ILE A 303 -1.75 -16.44 14.86
CA ILE A 303 -1.86 -17.05 13.54
C ILE A 303 -0.78 -18.13 13.38
N GLN A 304 -1.19 -19.28 12.84
CA GLN A 304 -0.27 -20.36 12.48
C GLN A 304 -0.41 -20.67 10.98
N ASP A 305 0.69 -20.56 10.23
CA ASP A 305 0.69 -20.96 8.82
C ASP A 305 0.59 -22.50 8.73
N GLN A 306 -0.41 -22.99 8.01
CA GLN A 306 -0.63 -24.40 7.69
C GLN A 306 -1.03 -24.58 6.21
N GLY A 307 -0.52 -23.74 5.31
CA GLY A 307 -0.61 -23.92 3.86
C GLY A 307 -1.16 -22.72 3.07
N ASN A 308 -1.86 -21.79 3.74
CA ASN A 308 -2.26 -20.50 3.17
C ASN A 308 -1.58 -19.35 3.92
N ALA A 309 -1.20 -18.30 3.21
CA ALA A 309 -0.46 -17.18 3.79
C ALA A 309 -1.27 -16.47 4.90
N SER A 310 -0.55 -16.04 5.94
CA SER A 310 -1.13 -15.33 7.09
C SER A 310 -1.91 -14.08 6.66
N PRO A 311 -3.08 -13.79 7.27
CA PRO A 311 -3.82 -12.54 7.06
C PRO A 311 -3.13 -11.29 7.65
N ARG A 312 -1.86 -11.40 8.09
CA ARG A 312 -0.94 -10.26 8.26
C ARG A 312 -0.29 -9.85 6.92
N PHE A 313 -0.03 -10.80 6.03
CA PHE A 313 0.58 -10.56 4.71
C PHE A 313 -0.43 -10.26 3.62
N ILE A 314 -1.59 -10.94 3.60
CA ILE A 314 -2.58 -10.80 2.53
C ILE A 314 -4.01 -10.95 3.05
N ARG A 315 -4.88 -9.99 2.70
CA ARG A 315 -6.32 -10.01 2.96
C ARG A 315 -7.10 -9.74 1.70
N CYS A 316 -8.30 -10.30 1.57
CA CYS A 316 -9.13 -10.20 0.37
C CYS A 316 -10.45 -9.49 0.66
N THR A 317 -11.00 -8.79 -0.34
CA THR A 317 -12.35 -8.20 -0.26
C THR A 317 -13.43 -9.26 -0.10
N THR A 318 -13.20 -10.46 -0.66
CA THR A 318 -13.94 -11.69 -0.40
C THR A 318 -13.00 -12.91 -0.44
N TYR A 319 -13.26 -13.89 0.43
CA TYR A 319 -12.54 -15.18 0.46
C TYR A 319 -13.24 -16.28 -0.38
N CYS A 320 -14.37 -15.94 -1.02
CA CYS A 320 -15.06 -16.75 -2.02
C CYS A 320 -15.32 -15.89 -3.27
N PHE A 321 -14.73 -16.26 -4.41
CA PHE A 321 -14.89 -15.53 -5.67
C PHE A 321 -16.15 -16.00 -6.43
N PRO A 322 -16.85 -15.12 -7.16
CA PRO A 322 -17.93 -15.52 -8.05
C PRO A 322 -17.37 -16.27 -9.26
N CYS A 323 -17.94 -17.42 -9.62
CA CYS A 323 -17.33 -18.26 -10.67
C CYS A 323 -17.52 -17.77 -12.11
N THR A 324 -18.26 -16.67 -12.34
CA THR A 324 -18.40 -16.04 -13.67
C THR A 324 -18.28 -14.52 -13.61
N SER A 325 -17.86 -13.94 -14.73
CA SER A 325 -17.80 -12.48 -14.94
C SER A 325 -19.17 -11.81 -14.75
N ASP A 326 -20.26 -12.46 -15.16
CA ASP A 326 -21.60 -11.87 -15.09
C ASP A 326 -22.17 -11.90 -13.67
N MET A 327 -21.88 -12.94 -12.89
CA MET A 327 -22.16 -12.96 -11.45
C MET A 327 -21.38 -11.86 -10.71
N ALA A 328 -20.13 -11.60 -11.10
CA ALA A 328 -19.35 -10.47 -10.56
C ALA A 328 -19.97 -9.11 -10.92
N LYS A 329 -20.41 -8.91 -12.18
CA LYS A 329 -21.14 -7.71 -12.62
C LYS A 329 -22.50 -7.54 -11.91
N GLN A 330 -23.19 -8.63 -11.60
CA GLN A 330 -24.46 -8.63 -10.88
C GLN A 330 -24.28 -8.24 -9.40
N ALA A 331 -23.21 -8.69 -8.75
CA ALA A 331 -22.91 -8.33 -7.36
C ALA A 331 -22.29 -6.94 -7.23
N GLN A 332 -21.45 -6.54 -8.19
CA GLN A 332 -20.56 -5.37 -8.15
C GLN A 332 -19.61 -5.30 -6.93
N ILE A 333 -19.41 -6.42 -6.23
CA ILE A 333 -18.36 -6.57 -5.21
C ILE A 333 -17.01 -6.56 -5.94
N PRO A 334 -16.10 -5.62 -5.65
CA PRO A 334 -14.78 -5.60 -6.26
C PRO A 334 -13.96 -6.78 -5.75
N LEU A 335 -13.31 -7.50 -6.66
CA LEU A 335 -12.44 -8.62 -6.33
C LEU A 335 -11.01 -8.09 -6.19
N ALA A 336 -10.51 -7.96 -4.96
CA ALA A 336 -9.19 -7.40 -4.70
C ALA A 336 -8.50 -8.04 -3.49
N ALA A 337 -7.18 -7.95 -3.45
CA ALA A 337 -6.36 -8.34 -2.31
C ALA A 337 -5.46 -7.18 -1.87
N VAL A 338 -5.37 -6.96 -0.57
CA VAL A 338 -4.45 -6.01 0.07
C VAL A 338 -3.26 -6.81 0.58
N ILE A 339 -2.07 -6.55 0.03
CA ILE A 339 -0.86 -7.33 0.26
C ILE A 339 0.18 -6.45 0.95
N LYS A 340 0.65 -6.84 2.15
CA LYS A 340 1.74 -6.22 2.91
C LYS A 340 2.88 -7.25 3.05
N PRO A 341 3.72 -7.46 2.01
CA PRO A 341 4.62 -8.63 1.93
C PRO A 341 5.67 -8.70 3.04
N PHE A 342 6.09 -7.55 3.57
CA PHE A 342 7.09 -7.46 4.64
C PHE A 342 6.48 -7.22 6.03
N ALA A 343 5.17 -7.42 6.20
CA ALA A 343 4.47 -7.25 7.47
C ALA A 343 5.22 -7.91 8.65
N THR A 344 5.40 -7.15 9.72
CA THR A 344 6.08 -7.63 10.93
C THR A 344 5.30 -8.79 11.56
N ILE A 345 5.95 -9.95 11.63
CA ILE A 345 5.43 -11.14 12.33
C ILE A 345 5.61 -10.90 13.83
N PRO A 346 4.57 -11.10 14.67
CA PRO A 346 4.72 -11.09 16.13
C PRO A 346 5.71 -12.14 16.62
N SER A 347 6.48 -11.83 17.67
CA SER A 347 7.52 -12.71 18.21
C SER A 347 7.03 -14.07 18.76
N ASN A 348 5.72 -14.26 18.86
CA ASN A 348 5.05 -15.49 19.27
C ASN A 348 4.42 -16.28 18.11
N GLU A 349 4.69 -15.90 16.86
CA GLU A 349 4.29 -16.61 15.63
C GLU A 349 5.53 -17.15 14.90
N SER A 350 5.35 -18.13 14.03
CA SER A 350 6.46 -18.75 13.29
C SER A 350 7.10 -17.78 12.29
N PRO A 351 8.44 -17.62 12.27
CA PRO A 351 9.13 -16.84 11.25
C PRO A 351 9.05 -17.50 9.86
N LEU A 352 9.40 -16.76 8.82
CA LEU A 352 9.54 -17.33 7.47
C LEU A 352 10.80 -18.19 7.38
N TYR A 353 10.70 -19.34 6.73
CA TYR A 353 11.84 -20.18 6.38
C TYR A 353 12.47 -19.75 5.05
N LEU A 354 13.81 -19.83 4.97
CA LEU A 354 14.57 -19.59 3.75
C LEU A 354 14.92 -20.93 3.07
N VAL A 355 14.38 -21.13 1.87
CA VAL A 355 14.53 -22.35 1.07
C VAL A 355 15.60 -22.15 0.01
N ASN A 356 16.45 -23.17 -0.19
CA ASN A 356 17.51 -23.14 -1.19
C ASN A 356 17.44 -24.41 -2.07
N HIS A 357 17.35 -24.22 -3.38
CA HIS A 357 17.32 -25.29 -4.38
C HIS A 357 18.65 -25.43 -5.16
N GLY A 358 19.70 -24.74 -4.70
CA GLY A 358 21.02 -24.77 -5.33
C GLY A 358 21.05 -24.08 -6.70
N GLU A 359 22.01 -24.49 -7.54
CA GLU A 359 22.33 -23.87 -8.82
C GLU A 359 21.17 -23.85 -9.83
N SER A 360 20.20 -24.75 -9.69
CA SER A 360 18.99 -24.79 -10.54
C SER A 360 17.99 -23.66 -10.24
N GLY A 361 18.16 -22.92 -9.13
CA GLY A 361 17.19 -21.95 -8.65
C GLY A 361 15.87 -22.59 -8.18
N PRO A 362 14.90 -21.77 -7.74
CA PRO A 362 13.62 -22.26 -7.25
C PRO A 362 12.84 -22.99 -8.35
N VAL A 363 12.21 -24.13 -8.02
CA VAL A 363 11.47 -24.94 -8.99
C VAL A 363 10.18 -24.21 -9.38
N ARG A 364 9.88 -24.18 -10.68
CA ARG A 364 8.76 -23.40 -11.26
C ARG A 364 8.03 -24.18 -12.34
N CYS A 365 6.72 -23.95 -12.46
CA CYS A 365 5.95 -24.49 -13.58
C CYS A 365 6.45 -23.91 -14.91
N ASN A 366 6.71 -24.77 -15.90
CA ASN A 366 7.26 -24.39 -17.18
C ASN A 366 6.36 -23.41 -17.96
N ARG A 367 5.04 -23.46 -17.76
CA ARG A 367 4.03 -22.63 -18.44
C ARG A 367 3.81 -21.27 -17.76
N CYS A 368 3.17 -21.23 -16.59
CA CYS A 368 2.80 -19.97 -15.92
C CYS A 368 3.93 -19.34 -15.08
N LYS A 369 5.08 -20.02 -14.95
CA LYS A 369 6.24 -19.60 -14.14
C LYS A 369 5.94 -19.33 -12.65
N ALA A 370 4.85 -19.89 -12.13
CA ALA A 370 4.57 -19.96 -10.69
C ALA A 370 5.61 -20.86 -10.00
N TYR A 371 6.01 -20.46 -8.79
CA TYR A 371 6.99 -21.18 -7.98
C TYR A 371 6.36 -22.37 -7.27
N MET A 372 7.17 -23.40 -6.98
CA MET A 372 6.81 -24.55 -6.15
C MET A 372 6.25 -24.06 -4.81
N CYS A 373 5.11 -24.63 -4.44
CA CYS A 373 4.21 -24.22 -3.36
C CYS A 373 3.25 -25.37 -3.00
N PRO A 374 2.46 -25.29 -1.89
CA PRO A 374 1.48 -26.33 -1.53
C PRO A 374 0.41 -26.67 -2.59
N PHE A 375 0.19 -25.80 -3.59
CA PHE A 375 -0.79 -26.02 -4.67
C PHE A 375 -0.23 -26.77 -5.90
N MET A 376 0.90 -27.46 -5.74
CA MET A 376 1.48 -28.33 -6.78
C MET A 376 1.13 -29.80 -6.48
N GLN A 377 0.28 -30.41 -7.31
CA GLN A 377 -0.17 -31.78 -7.12
C GLN A 377 0.83 -32.77 -7.73
N PHE A 378 1.53 -33.53 -6.88
CA PHE A 378 2.47 -34.56 -7.34
C PHE A 378 1.73 -35.82 -7.83
N ILE A 379 2.21 -36.39 -8.93
CA ILE A 379 1.62 -37.54 -9.63
C ILE A 379 2.71 -38.51 -10.12
N GLU A 380 2.31 -39.63 -10.73
CA GLU A 380 3.23 -40.63 -11.31
C GLU A 380 4.32 -41.11 -10.32
N GLY A 381 3.92 -41.41 -9.07
CA GLY A 381 4.82 -41.85 -8.01
C GLY A 381 5.79 -40.77 -7.49
N GLY A 382 5.54 -39.50 -7.82
CA GLY A 382 6.38 -38.35 -7.44
C GLY A 382 7.29 -37.85 -8.57
N ARG A 383 7.24 -38.48 -9.76
CA ARG A 383 8.10 -38.14 -10.91
C ARG A 383 7.65 -36.87 -11.63
N ARG A 384 6.37 -36.49 -11.50
CA ARG A 384 5.78 -35.31 -12.13
C ARG A 384 4.92 -34.54 -11.14
N TYR A 385 4.64 -33.28 -11.44
CA TYR A 385 3.65 -32.48 -10.74
C TYR A 385 2.77 -31.68 -11.70
N GLN A 386 1.47 -31.66 -11.41
CA GLN A 386 0.52 -30.77 -12.06
C GLN A 386 0.46 -29.43 -11.30
N CYS A 387 0.57 -28.34 -12.04
CA CYS A 387 0.54 -26.99 -11.48
C CYS A 387 -0.90 -26.49 -11.32
N GLY A 388 -1.40 -26.38 -10.08
CA GLY A 388 -2.77 -25.95 -9.78
C GLY A 388 -3.18 -24.58 -10.35
N PHE A 389 -2.22 -23.72 -10.69
CA PHE A 389 -2.49 -22.44 -11.35
C PHE A 389 -2.90 -22.57 -12.84
N CYS A 390 -2.43 -23.57 -13.58
CA CYS A 390 -2.62 -23.62 -15.04
C CYS A 390 -2.78 -25.03 -15.63
N ASN A 391 -2.97 -26.02 -14.76
CA ASN A 391 -3.13 -27.45 -15.02
C ASN A 391 -2.04 -28.09 -15.89
N CYS A 392 -0.92 -27.39 -16.14
CA CYS A 392 0.24 -27.92 -16.84
C CYS A 392 0.97 -28.93 -15.95
N VAL A 393 1.18 -30.13 -16.47
CA VAL A 393 2.09 -31.12 -15.90
C VAL A 393 3.53 -30.71 -16.21
N ASN A 394 4.45 -31.00 -15.29
CA ASN A 394 5.88 -30.72 -15.38
C ASN A 394 6.62 -31.90 -14.72
N ASP A 395 7.78 -32.28 -15.26
CA ASP A 395 8.63 -33.29 -14.62
C ASP A 395 9.31 -32.73 -13.35
N VAL A 396 9.51 -33.57 -12.34
CA VAL A 396 10.20 -33.19 -11.09
C VAL A 396 11.71 -33.30 -11.32
N PRO A 397 12.51 -32.23 -11.05
CA PRO A 397 13.96 -32.28 -11.23
C PRO A 397 14.62 -33.39 -10.39
N PRO A 398 15.68 -34.07 -10.87
CA PRO A 398 16.27 -35.21 -10.16
C PRO A 398 16.71 -34.91 -8.72
N PHE A 399 17.29 -33.73 -8.47
CA PHE A 399 17.71 -33.29 -7.12
C PHE A 399 16.53 -33.03 -6.17
N TYR A 400 15.33 -32.85 -6.72
CA TYR A 400 14.10 -32.53 -5.98
C TYR A 400 13.09 -33.69 -5.99
N PHE A 401 13.44 -34.85 -6.55
CA PHE A 401 12.58 -36.03 -6.55
C PHE A 401 12.38 -36.58 -5.13
N GLN A 402 11.14 -36.97 -4.82
CA GLN A 402 10.81 -37.77 -3.64
C GLN A 402 9.55 -38.59 -3.95
N HIS A 403 9.44 -39.77 -3.34
CA HIS A 403 8.30 -40.66 -3.51
C HIS A 403 7.00 -40.10 -2.91
N LEU A 404 5.89 -40.56 -3.49
CA LEU A 404 4.57 -40.47 -2.88
C LEU A 404 4.34 -41.60 -1.88
N ASP A 405 3.54 -41.32 -0.86
CA ASP A 405 2.99 -42.29 0.07
C ASP A 405 1.72 -42.99 -0.49
N HIS A 406 1.10 -43.79 0.36
CA HIS A 406 -0.10 -44.58 0.03
C HIS A 406 -1.39 -43.75 -0.11
N ILE A 407 -1.40 -42.45 0.23
CA ILE A 407 -2.50 -41.51 -0.01
C ILE A 407 -2.17 -40.48 -1.11
N GLY A 408 -1.03 -40.64 -1.80
CA GLY A 408 -0.60 -39.73 -2.87
C GLY A 408 0.00 -38.41 -2.38
N ARG A 409 0.40 -38.32 -1.09
CA ARG A 409 1.15 -37.18 -0.54
C ARG A 409 2.64 -37.43 -0.66
N ARG A 410 3.43 -36.38 -0.87
CA ARG A 410 4.91 -36.50 -0.91
C ARG A 410 5.45 -36.67 0.51
N LEU A 411 6.39 -37.62 0.70
CA LEU A 411 6.89 -37.99 2.04
C LEU A 411 7.52 -36.80 2.79
N ASP A 412 8.20 -35.91 2.07
CA ASP A 412 8.90 -34.72 2.60
C ASP A 412 8.00 -33.47 2.69
N HIS A 413 6.67 -33.60 2.53
CA HIS A 413 5.74 -32.47 2.53
C HIS A 413 5.81 -31.61 3.81
N TYR A 414 5.90 -32.24 4.99
CA TYR A 414 6.02 -31.52 6.28
C TYR A 414 7.46 -31.19 6.67
N GLU A 415 8.45 -31.70 5.94
CA GLU A 415 9.87 -31.36 6.10
C GLU A 415 10.21 -30.06 5.34
N LYS A 416 9.58 -29.89 4.17
CA LYS A 416 9.81 -28.77 3.25
C LYS A 416 8.75 -27.67 3.40
N PRO A 417 9.13 -26.46 3.83
CA PRO A 417 8.18 -25.37 4.03
C PRO A 417 7.55 -24.89 2.72
N GLU A 418 8.24 -25.01 1.58
CA GLU A 418 7.68 -24.71 0.26
C GLU A 418 6.62 -25.73 -0.21
N LEU A 419 6.45 -26.85 0.50
CA LEU A 419 5.41 -27.84 0.23
C LEU A 419 4.23 -27.75 1.21
N SER A 420 4.42 -27.20 2.41
CA SER A 420 3.44 -27.21 3.51
C SER A 420 2.99 -25.84 4.03
N LEU A 421 3.73 -24.76 3.77
CA LEU A 421 3.40 -23.40 4.25
C LEU A 421 2.93 -22.49 3.12
N GLY A 422 2.08 -21.53 3.45
CA GLY A 422 1.64 -20.48 2.55
C GLY A 422 2.72 -19.42 2.31
N SER A 423 3.54 -19.11 3.32
CA SER A 423 4.58 -18.06 3.27
C SER A 423 5.99 -18.57 3.58
N TYR A 424 6.95 -18.24 2.72
CA TYR A 424 8.37 -18.61 2.84
C TYR A 424 9.24 -17.75 1.90
N GLU A 425 10.56 -17.83 2.01
CA GLU A 425 11.51 -17.19 1.10
C GLU A 425 12.31 -18.23 0.31
N TYR A 426 12.72 -17.90 -0.91
CA TYR A 426 13.74 -18.61 -1.67
C TYR A 426 15.03 -17.80 -1.77
N VAL A 427 16.18 -18.47 -1.73
CA VAL A 427 17.44 -17.97 -2.30
C VAL A 427 17.26 -17.81 -3.81
N ALA A 428 17.63 -16.65 -4.36
CA ALA A 428 17.53 -16.39 -5.79
C ALA A 428 18.90 -16.54 -6.48
N THR A 429 18.93 -17.24 -7.62
CA THR A 429 20.14 -17.48 -8.42
C THR A 429 20.54 -16.26 -9.26
N LEU A 430 21.73 -16.31 -9.88
CA LEU A 430 22.31 -15.17 -10.61
C LEU A 430 21.43 -14.64 -11.76
N ASP A 431 20.59 -15.48 -12.37
CA ASP A 431 19.60 -15.10 -13.39
C ASP A 431 18.47 -14.19 -12.87
N TYR A 432 18.28 -14.11 -11.55
CA TYR A 432 17.38 -13.16 -10.89
C TYR A 432 18.08 -11.86 -10.47
N CYS A 433 19.38 -11.73 -10.75
CA CYS A 433 20.19 -10.59 -10.36
C CYS A 433 20.50 -9.69 -11.56
N ARG A 434 20.54 -8.36 -11.33
CA ARG A 434 20.90 -7.40 -12.38
C ARG A 434 22.28 -7.74 -12.95
N LYS A 435 22.42 -7.66 -14.29
CA LYS A 435 23.66 -7.96 -15.04
C LYS A 435 24.21 -9.40 -14.81
N ASN A 436 23.40 -10.33 -14.30
CA ASN A 436 23.78 -11.69 -13.90
C ASN A 436 24.95 -11.75 -12.88
N LYS A 437 25.04 -10.76 -11.97
CA LYS A 437 26.06 -10.68 -10.91
C LYS A 437 25.39 -10.53 -9.54
N PRO A 438 26.02 -10.98 -8.43
CA PRO A 438 25.57 -10.64 -7.09
C PRO A 438 25.42 -9.11 -6.94
N PRO A 439 24.31 -8.59 -6.38
CA PRO A 439 24.14 -7.16 -6.19
C PRO A 439 25.00 -6.67 -5.01
N ASN A 440 25.49 -5.43 -5.09
CA ASN A 440 26.16 -4.79 -3.96
C ASN A 440 25.15 -4.48 -2.83
N PRO A 441 25.58 -4.44 -1.56
CA PRO A 441 24.74 -3.96 -0.45
C PRO A 441 24.34 -2.49 -0.68
N PRO A 442 23.17 -2.07 -0.18
CA PRO A 442 22.65 -0.72 -0.41
C PRO A 442 23.46 0.36 0.31
N ALA A 443 23.25 1.62 -0.07
CA ALA A 443 23.76 2.77 0.67
C ALA A 443 22.65 3.74 1.10
N PHE A 444 22.82 4.40 2.25
CA PHE A 444 21.94 5.44 2.76
C PHE A 444 22.61 6.81 2.56
N ILE A 445 21.93 7.74 1.87
CA ILE A 445 22.46 9.08 1.60
C ILE A 445 21.60 10.10 2.35
N PHE A 446 22.21 10.82 3.30
CA PHE A 446 21.54 11.84 4.09
C PHE A 446 21.73 13.21 3.42
N MET A 447 20.61 13.87 3.09
CA MET A 447 20.60 15.08 2.26
C MET A 447 19.82 16.20 2.97
N ILE A 448 20.53 17.20 3.49
CA ILE A 448 19.99 18.18 4.43
C ILE A 448 19.87 19.56 3.76
N ASP A 449 18.65 20.11 3.73
CA ASP A 449 18.36 21.50 3.39
C ASP A 449 18.91 22.43 4.49
N VAL A 450 19.95 23.19 4.13
CA VAL A 450 20.65 24.18 4.98
C VAL A 450 20.34 25.62 4.57
N SER A 451 19.13 25.84 4.03
CA SER A 451 18.57 27.20 3.88
C SER A 451 18.28 27.85 5.23
N TYR A 452 18.14 29.17 5.22
CA TYR A 452 17.85 30.01 6.39
C TYR A 452 16.70 29.46 7.26
N SER A 453 15.66 28.89 6.64
CA SER A 453 14.51 28.28 7.33
C SER A 453 14.90 27.18 8.33
N ASN A 454 15.75 26.25 7.92
CA ASN A 454 16.16 25.09 8.73
C ASN A 454 17.33 25.38 9.68
N ILE A 455 18.11 26.43 9.41
CA ILE A 455 19.08 26.98 10.35
C ILE A 455 18.33 27.69 11.49
N LYS A 456 17.40 28.59 11.16
CA LYS A 456 16.64 29.42 12.12
C LYS A 456 15.78 28.61 13.09
N ASN A 457 15.13 27.54 12.64
CA ASN A 457 14.30 26.69 13.51
C ASN A 457 15.14 25.67 14.32
N GLY A 458 16.47 25.65 14.14
CA GLY A 458 17.41 24.74 14.80
C GLY A 458 17.44 23.32 14.24
N LEU A 459 16.71 23.03 13.15
CA LEU A 459 16.52 21.68 12.63
C LEU A 459 17.83 21.07 12.06
N VAL A 460 18.68 21.86 11.39
CA VAL A 460 19.98 21.36 10.90
C VAL A 460 20.83 20.79 12.05
N LYS A 461 20.92 21.52 13.18
CA LYS A 461 21.66 21.05 14.36
C LYS A 461 20.99 19.83 14.99
N LEU A 462 19.66 19.80 15.07
CA LEU A 462 18.92 18.65 15.58
C LEU A 462 19.19 17.38 14.75
N ILE A 463 19.18 17.48 13.42
CA ILE A 463 19.49 16.37 12.51
C ILE A 463 20.92 15.90 12.73
N CYS A 464 21.90 16.81 12.74
CA CYS A 464 23.31 16.44 12.82
C CYS A 464 23.68 15.81 14.17
N GLU A 465 23.18 16.35 15.29
CA GLU A 465 23.43 15.76 16.63
C GLU A 465 22.76 14.39 16.81
N GLU A 466 21.53 14.20 16.34
CA GLU A 466 20.87 12.89 16.46
C GLU A 466 21.53 11.86 15.53
N LEU A 467 21.89 12.20 14.28
CA LEU A 467 22.49 11.26 13.34
C LEU A 467 23.77 10.60 13.89
N LYS A 468 24.59 11.30 14.67
CA LYS A 468 25.75 10.74 15.41
C LYS A 468 25.38 9.51 16.26
N THR A 469 24.16 9.50 16.82
CA THR A 469 23.61 8.40 17.64
C THR A 469 22.88 7.34 16.80
N MET A 470 22.28 7.74 15.67
CA MET A 470 21.45 6.84 14.85
C MET A 470 22.24 5.97 13.90
N LEU A 471 23.43 6.42 13.48
CA LEU A 471 24.28 5.66 12.56
C LEU A 471 24.81 4.35 13.20
N GLU A 472 24.91 4.29 14.54
CA GLU A 472 25.15 3.05 15.30
C GLU A 472 24.04 2.00 15.13
N LYS A 473 22.83 2.44 14.73
CA LYS A 473 21.63 1.61 14.60
C LYS A 473 21.29 1.23 13.15
N LEU A 474 22.20 1.45 12.21
CA LEU A 474 22.00 1.02 10.82
C LEU A 474 21.65 -0.48 10.78
N PRO A 475 20.58 -0.90 10.06
CA PRO A 475 20.19 -2.31 10.01
C PRO A 475 21.34 -3.21 9.55
N LYS A 476 21.49 -4.34 10.26
CA LYS A 476 22.33 -5.49 9.85
C LYS A 476 21.54 -6.78 10.00
N GLU A 477 21.95 -7.83 9.29
CA GLU A 477 21.40 -9.17 9.53
C GLU A 477 22.11 -9.83 10.72
N GLU A 478 21.45 -10.77 11.40
CA GLU A 478 21.99 -11.46 12.60
C GLU A 478 23.28 -12.25 12.32
N GLN A 479 23.53 -12.54 11.03
CA GLN A 479 24.71 -13.24 10.52
C GLN A 479 25.93 -12.31 10.31
N GLU A 480 25.78 -11.00 10.53
CA GLU A 480 26.80 -9.98 10.23
C GLU A 480 27.20 -9.18 11.50
N GLU A 481 28.51 -9.08 11.77
CA GLU A 481 29.02 -8.33 12.92
C GLU A 481 28.78 -6.81 12.80
N MET A 482 28.86 -6.27 11.58
CA MET A 482 28.60 -4.87 11.24
C MET A 482 27.56 -4.77 10.12
N SER A 483 26.94 -3.60 9.95
CA SER A 483 26.09 -3.35 8.78
C SER A 483 26.93 -3.25 7.50
N ALA A 484 26.51 -3.97 6.45
CA ALA A 484 27.05 -3.80 5.10
C ALA A 484 26.58 -2.50 4.41
N ILE A 485 25.66 -1.75 5.02
CA ILE A 485 25.13 -0.50 4.48
C ILE A 485 26.20 0.60 4.54
N ARG A 486 26.50 1.20 3.38
CA ARG A 486 27.38 2.37 3.29
C ARG A 486 26.59 3.67 3.52
N VAL A 487 27.27 4.71 4.00
CA VAL A 487 26.65 6.03 4.22
C VAL A 487 27.36 7.15 3.47
N GLY A 488 26.60 8.16 3.06
CA GLY A 488 27.10 9.39 2.44
C GLY A 488 26.26 10.61 2.82
N PHE A 489 26.85 11.79 2.67
CA PHE A 489 26.30 13.05 3.21
C PHE A 489 26.35 14.18 2.19
N ILE A 490 25.22 14.87 2.01
CA ILE A 490 25.09 16.09 1.19
C ILE A 490 24.36 17.14 2.02
N THR A 491 24.79 18.40 1.95
CA THR A 491 23.94 19.55 2.33
C THR A 491 23.58 20.35 1.09
N TYR A 492 22.43 21.00 1.07
CA TYR A 492 22.00 21.79 -0.08
C TYR A 492 21.22 23.05 0.31
N ASN A 493 21.27 24.04 -0.56
CA ASN A 493 20.34 25.17 -0.56
C ASN A 493 19.85 25.35 -2.02
N LYS A 494 20.28 26.40 -2.72
CA LYS A 494 20.18 26.48 -4.19
C LYS A 494 21.38 25.81 -4.91
N VAL A 495 22.45 25.49 -4.19
CA VAL A 495 23.60 24.68 -4.68
C VAL A 495 23.78 23.42 -3.82
N LEU A 496 24.54 22.45 -4.33
CA LEU A 496 24.82 21.17 -3.65
C LEU A 496 26.23 21.16 -3.04
N HIS A 497 26.38 20.60 -1.84
CA HIS A 497 27.67 20.44 -1.16
C HIS A 497 27.84 18.96 -0.80
N PHE A 498 28.74 18.27 -1.51
CA PHE A 498 29.12 16.89 -1.24
C PHE A 498 30.26 16.85 -0.24
N PHE A 499 30.34 15.79 0.56
CA PHE A 499 31.40 15.61 1.54
C PHE A 499 32.21 14.32 1.30
N ASN A 500 33.54 14.46 1.24
CA ASN A 500 34.47 13.35 1.35
C ASN A 500 34.69 13.02 2.84
N VAL A 501 34.32 11.80 3.23
CA VAL A 501 34.42 11.27 4.60
C VAL A 501 35.24 9.98 4.63
N LYS A 502 36.19 9.80 3.70
CA LYS A 502 37.05 8.61 3.65
C LYS A 502 37.82 8.39 4.96
N SER A 503 37.85 7.16 5.44
CA SER A 503 38.41 6.72 6.74
C SER A 503 39.88 7.07 7.00
N ASN A 504 40.64 7.48 5.98
CA ASN A 504 42.03 7.92 6.11
C ASN A 504 42.21 9.46 6.22
N LEU A 505 41.12 10.22 6.33
CA LEU A 505 41.14 11.66 6.54
C LEU A 505 41.07 12.01 8.04
N ALA A 506 41.74 13.10 8.45
CA ALA A 506 41.55 13.70 9.78
C ALA A 506 40.42 14.74 9.83
N GLN A 507 40.05 15.29 8.67
CA GLN A 507 39.02 16.31 8.49
C GLN A 507 38.25 16.02 7.19
N PRO A 508 36.91 16.13 7.18
CA PRO A 508 36.13 15.99 5.95
C PRO A 508 36.45 17.08 4.93
N GLN A 509 36.27 16.79 3.63
CA GLN A 509 36.47 17.77 2.55
C GLN A 509 35.13 18.07 1.87
N MET A 510 34.79 19.35 1.71
CA MET A 510 33.60 19.77 0.96
C MET A 510 33.93 19.92 -0.53
N MET A 511 33.02 19.48 -1.40
CA MET A 511 33.03 19.72 -2.84
C MET A 511 31.69 20.32 -3.27
N VAL A 512 31.69 21.57 -3.75
CA VAL A 512 30.47 22.30 -4.10
C VAL A 512 30.16 22.14 -5.59
N VAL A 513 28.94 21.74 -5.92
CA VAL A 513 28.42 21.67 -7.29
C VAL A 513 27.38 22.77 -7.47
N THR A 514 27.73 23.78 -8.27
CA THR A 514 26.88 24.93 -8.59
C THR A 514 26.10 24.75 -9.89
N ASP A 515 26.50 23.82 -10.76
CA ASP A 515 25.72 23.45 -11.93
C ASP A 515 24.57 22.53 -11.52
N VAL A 516 23.42 23.15 -11.29
CA VAL A 516 22.15 22.46 -10.98
C VAL A 516 21.33 22.14 -12.24
N GLY A 517 21.83 22.50 -13.43
CA GLY A 517 21.24 22.13 -14.72
C GLY A 517 21.73 20.75 -15.17
N GLU A 518 23.04 20.52 -15.11
CA GLU A 518 23.71 19.25 -15.45
C GLU A 518 24.41 18.67 -14.21
N VAL A 519 23.62 18.21 -13.25
CA VAL A 519 24.09 17.70 -11.95
C VAL A 519 24.97 16.45 -12.13
N PHE A 520 26.18 16.51 -11.60
CA PHE A 520 27.11 15.38 -11.49
C PHE A 520 27.56 15.17 -10.04
N VAL A 521 28.12 14.00 -9.77
CA VAL A 521 28.71 13.65 -8.45
C VAL A 521 30.22 13.88 -8.54
N PRO A 522 30.82 14.75 -7.71
CA PRO A 522 32.20 15.21 -7.91
C PRO A 522 33.27 14.25 -7.39
N LEU A 523 32.88 13.15 -6.74
CA LEU A 523 33.77 12.10 -6.22
C LEU A 523 33.07 10.73 -6.22
N LEU A 524 33.84 9.66 -6.45
CA LEU A 524 33.35 8.27 -6.35
C LEU A 524 33.84 7.63 -5.03
N ASP A 525 35.15 7.67 -4.82
CA ASP A 525 35.81 7.24 -3.59
C ASP A 525 35.59 8.24 -2.46
N GLY A 526 35.24 7.76 -1.26
CA GLY A 526 35.14 8.60 -0.05
C GLY A 526 33.78 9.27 0.18
N PHE A 527 32.83 9.18 -0.76
CA PHE A 527 31.45 9.63 -0.54
C PHE A 527 30.57 8.57 0.12
N LEU A 528 30.59 7.33 -0.38
CA LEU A 528 29.87 6.19 0.22
C LEU A 528 30.85 5.29 0.98
N VAL A 529 30.90 5.44 2.30
CA VAL A 529 31.86 4.77 3.18
C VAL A 529 31.17 3.84 4.19
N ASN A 530 31.91 2.90 4.79
CA ASN A 530 31.43 2.24 6.00
C ASN A 530 31.47 3.24 7.17
N TYR A 531 30.38 3.32 7.93
CA TYR A 531 30.26 4.26 9.05
C TYR A 531 31.29 4.01 10.16
N GLN A 532 31.48 2.75 10.57
CA GLN A 532 32.38 2.38 11.68
C GLN A 532 33.85 2.67 11.33
N GLU A 533 34.27 2.37 10.09
CA GLU A 533 35.62 2.71 9.58
C GLU A 533 35.89 4.21 9.55
N SER A 534 34.85 5.03 9.38
CA SER A 534 34.96 6.48 9.10
C SER A 534 34.38 7.35 10.23
N GLN A 535 34.10 6.73 11.39
CA GLN A 535 33.27 7.31 12.44
C GLN A 535 33.78 8.67 12.93
N SER A 536 35.08 8.80 13.18
CA SER A 536 35.69 10.07 13.62
C SER A 536 35.54 11.19 12.59
N VAL A 537 35.63 10.88 11.30
CA VAL A 537 35.49 11.85 10.19
C VAL A 537 34.02 12.27 10.03
N ILE A 538 33.10 11.32 10.19
CA ILE A 538 31.66 11.54 10.10
C ILE A 538 31.15 12.37 11.31
N HIS A 539 31.60 12.06 12.52
CA HIS A 539 31.25 12.87 13.71
C HIS A 539 31.78 14.30 13.56
N ASN A 540 33.05 14.45 13.18
CA ASN A 540 33.67 15.76 12.90
C ASN A 540 32.95 16.56 11.79
N LEU A 541 32.38 15.88 10.79
CA LEU A 541 31.50 16.51 9.79
C LEU A 541 30.18 16.98 10.40
N LEU A 542 29.52 16.13 11.19
CA LEU A 542 28.23 16.44 11.83
C LEU A 542 28.37 17.49 12.95
N ASP A 543 29.54 17.63 13.56
CA ASP A 543 29.90 18.76 14.42
C ASP A 543 29.99 20.07 13.63
N GLN A 544 30.63 20.05 12.44
CA GLN A 544 30.90 21.25 11.65
C GLN A 544 29.68 21.76 10.86
N ILE A 545 28.83 20.90 10.30
CA ILE A 545 27.71 21.32 9.42
C ILE A 545 26.82 22.42 10.03
N PRO A 546 26.35 22.32 11.29
CA PRO A 546 25.46 23.34 11.87
C PRO A 546 26.09 24.73 11.94
N ASP A 547 27.38 24.80 12.27
CA ASP A 547 28.09 26.05 12.47
C ASP A 547 28.59 26.61 11.11
N MET A 548 28.95 25.74 10.17
CA MET A 548 29.37 26.07 8.79
C MET A 548 28.28 26.78 7.96
N PHE A 549 27.01 26.57 8.31
CA PHE A 549 25.86 27.23 7.66
C PHE A 549 25.08 28.17 8.61
N ALA A 550 25.62 28.49 9.80
CA ALA A 550 24.90 29.28 10.82
C ALA A 550 24.46 30.67 10.34
N ASP A 551 25.31 31.36 9.56
CA ASP A 551 25.02 32.67 8.98
C ASP A 551 24.41 32.58 7.55
N SER A 552 23.88 31.41 7.16
CA SER A 552 23.23 31.18 5.86
C SER A 552 21.97 32.03 5.71
N ASN A 553 22.03 33.04 4.84
CA ASN A 553 20.91 33.91 4.47
C ASN A 553 20.26 33.49 3.13
N GLU A 554 20.49 32.25 2.69
CA GLU A 554 19.89 31.69 1.48
C GLU A 554 18.45 31.24 1.76
N ASN A 555 17.50 31.81 1.02
CA ASN A 555 16.06 31.59 1.21
C ASN A 555 15.42 30.77 0.08
N GLU A 556 16.10 30.59 -1.05
CA GLU A 556 15.65 29.74 -2.16
C GLU A 556 16.40 28.41 -2.18
N THR A 557 15.73 27.35 -2.63
CA THR A 557 16.28 26.00 -2.67
C THR A 557 15.96 25.28 -3.98
N VAL A 558 16.75 24.25 -4.29
CA VAL A 558 16.49 23.25 -5.34
C VAL A 558 16.05 21.91 -4.72
N PHE A 559 15.37 21.06 -5.48
CA PHE A 559 14.89 19.76 -4.99
C PHE A 559 15.13 18.59 -5.95
N ALA A 560 14.64 18.66 -7.20
CA ALA A 560 14.92 17.61 -8.19
C ALA A 560 16.43 17.38 -8.44
N PRO A 561 17.30 18.42 -8.52
CA PRO A 561 18.76 18.27 -8.52
C PRO A 561 19.34 17.44 -7.35
N VAL A 562 18.72 17.50 -6.18
CA VAL A 562 19.18 16.78 -4.97
C VAL A 562 18.90 15.29 -5.11
N ILE A 563 17.71 14.93 -5.60
CA ILE A 563 17.36 13.53 -5.92
C ILE A 563 18.23 13.01 -7.08
N GLN A 564 18.47 13.82 -8.11
CA GLN A 564 19.36 13.49 -9.23
C GLN A 564 20.77 13.13 -8.73
N ALA A 565 21.36 13.96 -7.87
CA ALA A 565 22.67 13.72 -7.27
C ALA A 565 22.74 12.40 -6.47
N GLY A 566 21.75 12.14 -5.61
CA GLY A 566 21.69 10.90 -4.83
C GLY A 566 21.54 9.65 -5.71
N MET A 567 20.70 9.73 -6.75
CA MET A 567 20.48 8.63 -7.70
C MET A 567 21.73 8.33 -8.54
N GLU A 568 22.39 9.36 -9.08
CA GLU A 568 23.64 9.21 -9.82
C GLU A 568 24.79 8.66 -8.94
N ALA A 569 24.84 9.01 -7.65
CA ALA A 569 25.85 8.48 -6.73
C ALA A 569 25.69 6.98 -6.46
N LEU A 570 24.45 6.51 -6.25
CA LEU A 570 24.12 5.09 -6.07
C LEU A 570 24.44 4.28 -7.34
N LYS A 571 24.08 4.85 -8.51
CA LYS A 571 24.37 4.32 -9.85
C LYS A 571 25.88 4.24 -10.14
N ALA A 572 26.66 5.26 -9.75
CA ALA A 572 28.12 5.26 -9.88
C ALA A 572 28.81 4.21 -8.97
N ALA A 573 28.23 3.94 -7.79
CA ALA A 573 28.68 2.91 -6.87
C ALA A 573 28.10 1.50 -7.15
N ASP A 574 27.38 1.35 -8.26
CA ASP A 574 26.66 0.15 -8.73
C ASP A 574 25.87 -0.58 -7.63
N CYS A 575 25.17 0.18 -6.77
CA CYS A 575 24.37 -0.34 -5.67
C CYS A 575 22.98 0.31 -5.60
N PRO A 576 21.95 -0.41 -5.10
CA PRO A 576 20.69 0.23 -4.72
C PRO A 576 20.89 1.15 -3.50
N GLY A 577 19.86 1.89 -3.10
CA GLY A 577 19.97 2.71 -1.89
C GLY A 577 18.73 3.51 -1.52
N LYS A 578 18.86 4.24 -0.41
CA LYS A 578 17.81 5.07 0.18
C LYS A 578 18.30 6.50 0.41
N LEU A 579 17.60 7.45 -0.17
CA LEU A 579 17.81 8.88 0.02
C LEU A 579 16.96 9.35 1.21
N PHE A 580 17.60 9.93 2.22
CA PHE A 580 16.96 10.54 3.38
C PHE A 580 17.02 12.07 3.23
N ILE A 581 15.96 12.66 2.69
CA ILE A 581 15.92 14.09 2.37
C ILE A 581 15.19 14.85 3.47
N PHE A 582 15.80 15.93 3.97
CA PHE A 582 15.20 16.83 4.96
C PHE A 582 15.04 18.22 4.31
N HIS A 583 13.81 18.71 4.12
CA HIS A 583 13.50 19.87 3.28
C HIS A 583 12.45 20.79 3.93
N SER A 584 12.60 22.13 3.81
CA SER A 584 11.73 23.07 4.53
C SER A 584 10.56 23.66 3.73
N SER A 585 10.76 23.94 2.45
CA SER A 585 9.98 24.97 1.75
C SER A 585 9.90 24.73 0.24
N LEU A 586 9.02 25.45 -0.45
CA LEU A 586 8.81 25.32 -1.89
C LEU A 586 10.13 25.64 -2.64
N PRO A 587 10.66 24.74 -3.50
CA PRO A 587 11.90 24.98 -4.24
C PRO A 587 11.67 25.96 -5.39
N THR A 588 12.01 27.23 -5.16
CA THR A 588 11.81 28.34 -6.10
C THR A 588 13.06 28.73 -6.91
N ALA A 589 14.25 28.22 -6.59
CA ALA A 589 15.46 28.56 -7.33
C ALA A 589 15.38 28.12 -8.81
N GLU A 590 16.03 28.84 -9.72
CA GLU A 590 16.04 28.50 -11.16
C GLU A 590 16.86 27.22 -11.42
N ALA A 591 16.15 26.08 -11.48
CA ALA A 591 16.70 24.77 -11.76
C ALA A 591 15.62 23.84 -12.37
N PRO A 592 15.99 22.69 -12.95
CA PRO A 592 15.04 21.63 -13.29
C PRO A 592 14.14 21.30 -12.09
N GLY A 593 12.83 21.21 -12.31
CA GLY A 593 11.87 20.90 -11.25
C GLY A 593 11.45 22.09 -10.36
N LYS A 594 11.91 23.32 -10.64
CA LYS A 594 11.41 24.56 -9.99
C LYS A 594 9.88 24.56 -9.90
N LEU A 595 9.36 24.88 -8.71
CA LEU A 595 7.94 24.96 -8.43
C LEU A 595 7.48 26.41 -8.26
N LYS A 596 6.24 26.70 -8.66
CA LYS A 596 5.57 27.98 -8.45
C LYS A 596 4.46 27.83 -7.42
N ASN A 597 4.14 28.89 -6.68
CA ASN A 597 2.93 28.88 -5.86
C ASN A 597 1.70 28.91 -6.79
N ARG A 598 0.91 27.84 -6.77
CA ARG A 598 -0.16 27.56 -7.74
C ARG A 598 -1.50 27.15 -7.11
N ASP A 599 -1.71 27.43 -5.82
CA ASP A 599 -2.91 27.03 -5.06
C ASP A 599 -4.16 27.83 -5.49
N ASP A 600 -4.60 27.64 -6.75
CA ASP A 600 -5.78 28.33 -7.28
C ASP A 600 -7.07 27.66 -6.81
N LYS A 601 -7.62 28.23 -5.73
CA LYS A 601 -8.90 27.84 -5.13
C LYS A 601 -10.09 27.88 -6.10
N LYS A 602 -9.97 28.53 -7.28
CA LYS A 602 -10.99 28.49 -8.35
C LYS A 602 -11.08 27.15 -9.08
N LEU A 603 -10.06 26.29 -8.97
CA LEU A 603 -10.05 24.96 -9.59
C LEU A 603 -10.82 23.92 -8.75
N VAL A 604 -11.07 24.18 -7.46
CA VAL A 604 -11.83 23.31 -6.55
C VAL A 604 -13.30 23.25 -7.01
N ASN A 605 -13.91 22.05 -6.99
CA ASN A 605 -15.21 21.72 -7.60
C ASN A 605 -15.24 21.75 -9.16
N THR A 606 -14.11 21.85 -9.85
CA THR A 606 -14.07 21.82 -11.33
C THR A 606 -13.46 20.51 -11.87
N ASP A 607 -13.68 20.20 -13.15
CA ASP A 607 -12.97 19.09 -13.82
C ASP A 607 -11.44 19.32 -13.90
N LYS A 608 -10.96 20.55 -13.66
CA LYS A 608 -9.54 20.88 -13.54
C LYS A 608 -8.99 20.71 -12.11
N GLU A 609 -9.80 20.33 -11.12
CA GLU A 609 -9.35 20.11 -9.73
C GLU A 609 -8.22 19.06 -9.66
N LYS A 610 -8.24 18.06 -10.55
CA LYS A 610 -7.20 17.03 -10.69
C LYS A 610 -5.78 17.58 -10.91
N ILE A 611 -5.62 18.76 -11.49
CA ILE A 611 -4.32 19.42 -11.72
C ILE A 611 -3.66 19.80 -10.38
N LEU A 612 -4.44 20.09 -9.33
CA LEU A 612 -3.93 20.37 -7.97
C LEU A 612 -3.31 19.13 -7.29
N PHE A 613 -3.56 17.93 -7.82
CA PHE A 613 -3.03 16.66 -7.31
C PHE A 613 -1.94 16.04 -8.21
N GLN A 614 -1.67 16.64 -9.38
CA GLN A 614 -0.61 16.25 -10.33
C GLN A 614 0.63 17.14 -10.14
N PRO A 615 1.86 16.70 -10.46
CA PRO A 615 3.06 17.54 -10.37
C PRO A 615 2.99 18.75 -11.31
N GLN A 616 3.76 19.80 -11.04
CA GLN A 616 3.86 20.96 -11.94
C GLN A 616 4.66 20.69 -13.21
N THR A 617 5.62 19.77 -13.12
CA THR A 617 6.64 19.57 -14.16
C THR A 617 6.92 18.08 -14.35
N ASN A 618 6.94 17.64 -15.61
CA ASN A 618 7.11 16.23 -15.99
C ASN A 618 8.47 15.63 -15.56
N VAL A 619 9.42 16.45 -15.09
CA VAL A 619 10.71 15.96 -14.59
C VAL A 619 10.54 15.05 -13.37
N TYR A 620 9.49 15.23 -12.56
CA TYR A 620 9.27 14.40 -11.38
C TYR A 620 8.84 12.96 -11.76
N ASP A 621 8.02 12.79 -12.80
CA ASP A 621 7.68 11.46 -13.35
C ASP A 621 8.88 10.78 -14.03
N SER A 622 9.74 11.54 -14.71
CA SER A 622 10.98 11.02 -15.31
C SER A 622 11.97 10.59 -14.23
N LEU A 623 12.27 11.48 -13.27
CA LEU A 623 13.21 11.23 -12.19
C LEU A 623 12.76 10.07 -11.28
N ALA A 624 11.45 9.87 -11.10
CA ALA A 624 10.91 8.68 -10.44
C ALA A 624 11.21 7.38 -11.20
N LYS A 625 11.12 7.40 -12.54
CA LYS A 625 11.50 6.24 -13.38
C LYS A 625 12.99 5.98 -13.29
N ASP A 626 13.83 7.01 -13.37
CA ASP A 626 15.29 6.87 -13.28
C ASP A 626 15.71 6.32 -11.91
N CYS A 627 15.09 6.80 -10.82
CA CYS A 627 15.29 6.29 -9.47
C CYS A 627 14.92 4.79 -9.36
N VAL A 628 13.73 4.38 -9.83
CA VAL A 628 13.32 2.96 -9.82
C VAL A 628 14.21 2.11 -10.73
N ALA A 629 14.56 2.61 -11.92
CA ALA A 629 15.44 1.96 -12.87
C ALA A 629 16.84 1.69 -12.28
N HIS A 630 17.28 2.46 -11.28
CA HIS A 630 18.56 2.28 -10.58
C HIS A 630 18.43 1.75 -9.13
N GLY A 631 17.24 1.37 -8.66
CA GLY A 631 17.06 0.84 -7.30
C GLY A 631 17.26 1.87 -6.18
N CYS A 632 17.05 3.15 -6.50
CA CYS A 632 17.14 4.30 -5.60
C CYS A 632 15.75 4.65 -5.06
N SER A 633 15.55 4.54 -3.75
CA SER A 633 14.30 4.93 -3.06
C SER A 633 14.45 6.26 -2.33
N VAL A 634 13.38 7.06 -2.24
CA VAL A 634 13.41 8.39 -1.64
C VAL A 634 12.45 8.50 -0.46
N THR A 635 12.96 8.70 0.76
CA THR A 635 12.18 9.22 1.89
C THR A 635 12.35 10.74 1.97
N LEU A 636 11.24 11.46 2.16
CA LEU A 636 11.20 12.89 2.37
C LEU A 636 10.64 13.23 3.76
N PHE A 637 11.45 13.90 4.58
CA PHE A 637 11.04 14.60 5.79
C PHE A 637 10.84 16.08 5.44
N LEU A 638 9.58 16.53 5.43
CA LEU A 638 9.16 17.84 4.96
C LEU A 638 8.67 18.68 6.14
N PHE A 639 9.16 19.91 6.28
CA PHE A 639 8.90 20.79 7.43
C PHE A 639 8.19 22.10 7.02
N PRO A 640 7.01 22.04 6.37
CA PRO A 640 6.40 23.20 5.74
C PRO A 640 5.77 24.16 6.75
N SER A 641 6.07 25.44 6.61
CA SER A 641 5.39 26.54 7.33
C SER A 641 4.48 27.39 6.42
N GLN A 642 4.43 27.06 5.12
CA GLN A 642 3.56 27.67 4.09
C GLN A 642 3.24 26.62 3.01
N TYR A 643 2.54 27.02 1.93
CA TYR A 643 2.30 26.15 0.77
C TYR A 643 3.61 25.61 0.19
N VAL A 644 3.65 24.30 -0.04
CA VAL A 644 4.88 23.56 -0.39
C VAL A 644 4.71 22.64 -1.61
N ASP A 645 3.49 22.54 -2.16
CA ASP A 645 3.13 21.71 -3.31
C ASP A 645 3.48 20.23 -3.14
N VAL A 646 2.89 19.61 -2.11
CA VAL A 646 3.04 18.17 -1.78
C VAL A 646 2.73 17.27 -2.99
N ALA A 647 1.83 17.69 -3.89
CA ALA A 647 1.52 16.97 -5.13
C ALA A 647 2.72 16.82 -6.09
N SER A 648 3.68 17.74 -6.05
CA SER A 648 4.96 17.62 -6.78
C SER A 648 6.03 16.93 -5.94
N LEU A 649 6.30 17.43 -4.73
CA LEU A 649 7.42 16.94 -3.89
C LEU A 649 7.23 15.49 -3.42
N GLY A 650 5.98 15.09 -3.15
CA GLY A 650 5.64 13.75 -2.67
C GLY A 650 5.68 12.66 -3.75
N LEU A 651 5.71 13.03 -5.05
CA LEU A 651 5.55 12.08 -6.15
C LEU A 651 6.70 11.08 -6.25
N VAL A 652 7.96 11.54 -6.22
CA VAL A 652 9.13 10.65 -6.30
C VAL A 652 9.20 9.72 -5.07
N PRO A 653 9.02 10.20 -3.82
CA PRO A 653 8.82 9.33 -2.67
C PRO A 653 7.68 8.30 -2.83
N GLN A 654 6.53 8.68 -3.42
CA GLN A 654 5.43 7.74 -3.65
C GLN A 654 5.82 6.63 -4.63
N LEU A 655 6.34 7.00 -5.82
CA LEU A 655 6.59 6.04 -6.90
C LEU A 655 7.82 5.15 -6.63
N THR A 656 8.78 5.62 -5.84
CA THR A 656 9.98 4.85 -5.47
C THR A 656 9.80 3.96 -4.22
N GLY A 657 8.58 3.86 -3.68
CA GLY A 657 8.25 3.02 -2.52
C GLY A 657 8.65 3.58 -1.14
N GLY A 658 9.19 4.81 -1.10
CA GLY A 658 9.65 5.46 0.12
C GLY A 658 8.52 6.05 0.98
N THR A 659 8.88 6.97 1.88
CA THR A 659 7.94 7.58 2.85
C THR A 659 7.92 9.11 2.71
N LEU A 660 6.76 9.72 2.97
CA LEU A 660 6.63 11.16 3.15
C LEU A 660 6.18 11.44 4.59
N TYR A 661 7.01 12.16 5.34
CA TYR A 661 6.72 12.67 6.67
C TYR A 661 6.52 14.19 6.57
N LYS A 662 5.44 14.76 7.12
CA LYS A 662 5.08 16.19 6.95
C LYS A 662 4.75 16.89 8.27
N TYR A 663 5.68 17.70 8.77
CA TYR A 663 5.58 18.42 10.05
C TYR A 663 5.12 19.87 9.83
N ASN A 664 3.80 20.06 9.70
CA ASN A 664 3.19 21.38 9.49
C ASN A 664 3.55 22.36 10.63
N ASN A 665 4.20 23.47 10.30
CA ASN A 665 4.66 24.52 11.23
C ASN A 665 5.52 23.98 12.38
N PHE A 666 6.53 23.16 12.06
CA PHE A 666 7.43 22.50 13.02
C PHE A 666 8.00 23.47 14.07
N GLN A 667 7.83 23.13 15.35
CA GLN A 667 8.41 23.86 16.48
C GLN A 667 9.30 22.95 17.33
N MET A 668 10.56 23.37 17.54
CA MET A 668 11.60 22.61 18.24
C MET A 668 11.21 22.13 19.65
N HIS A 669 10.31 22.84 20.35
CA HIS A 669 9.88 22.50 21.70
C HIS A 669 8.62 21.63 21.77
N LEU A 670 7.97 21.34 20.62
CA LEU A 670 6.76 20.52 20.51
C LEU A 670 7.01 19.29 19.63
N ASP A 671 7.41 19.51 18.37
CA ASP A 671 7.44 18.50 17.32
C ASP A 671 8.74 17.68 17.28
N ARG A 672 9.77 18.09 18.04
CA ARG A 672 11.08 17.42 18.09
C ARG A 672 10.93 15.91 18.32
N GLN A 673 10.19 15.48 19.34
CA GLN A 673 10.10 14.05 19.65
C GLN A 673 9.34 13.27 18.57
N GLN A 674 8.37 13.88 17.89
CA GLN A 674 7.67 13.25 16.77
C GLN A 674 8.66 12.99 15.62
N PHE A 675 9.34 14.05 15.15
CA PHE A 675 10.34 13.92 14.09
C PHE A 675 11.45 12.91 14.42
N LEU A 676 12.01 12.97 15.63
CA LEU A 676 13.07 12.03 16.03
C LEU A 676 12.59 10.59 16.15
N ASN A 677 11.34 10.35 16.57
CA ASN A 677 10.76 9.01 16.61
C ASN A 677 10.54 8.46 15.18
N ASP A 678 9.99 9.27 14.29
CA ASP A 678 9.78 8.90 12.88
C ASP A 678 11.09 8.59 12.16
N LEU A 679 12.14 9.41 12.36
CA LEU A 679 13.45 9.19 11.76
C LEU A 679 14.12 7.92 12.31
N ARG A 680 13.99 7.63 13.63
CA ARG A 680 14.52 6.39 14.23
C ARG A 680 13.83 5.18 13.63
N ASN A 681 12.50 5.21 13.55
CA ASN A 681 11.72 4.16 12.91
C ASN A 681 12.13 3.97 11.43
N ASP A 682 12.22 5.03 10.63
CA ASP A 682 12.50 4.91 9.18
C ASP A 682 13.95 4.51 8.84
N ILE A 683 14.91 4.63 9.77
CA ILE A 683 16.26 4.03 9.67
C ILE A 683 16.24 2.56 10.15
N GLU A 684 15.64 2.26 11.31
CA GLU A 684 15.68 0.93 11.95
C GLU A 684 14.79 -0.13 11.24
N LYS A 685 13.90 0.29 10.33
CA LYS A 685 13.01 -0.55 9.51
C LYS A 685 13.69 -1.73 8.83
N LYS A 686 12.93 -2.83 8.69
CA LYS A 686 13.27 -3.93 7.77
C LYS A 686 12.87 -3.54 6.36
N ILE A 687 13.86 -3.40 5.47
CA ILE A 687 13.70 -2.90 4.10
C ILE A 687 14.30 -3.90 3.11
N GLY A 688 13.57 -4.18 2.02
CA GLY A 688 14.09 -4.82 0.81
C GLY A 688 14.28 -3.80 -0.31
N PHE A 689 15.35 -3.93 -1.10
CA PHE A 689 15.76 -3.00 -2.16
C PHE A 689 15.64 -3.61 -3.56
N ASP A 690 15.55 -2.74 -4.58
CA ASP A 690 15.47 -3.15 -6.00
C ASP A 690 14.40 -4.23 -6.23
N ALA A 691 13.20 -3.99 -5.69
CA ALA A 691 12.17 -4.99 -5.53
C ALA A 691 11.19 -5.00 -6.72
N ILE A 692 10.83 -6.20 -7.17
CA ILE A 692 9.81 -6.42 -8.20
C ILE A 692 8.81 -7.46 -7.66
N MET A 693 7.57 -7.04 -7.48
CA MET A 693 6.46 -7.91 -7.11
C MET A 693 5.69 -8.38 -8.35
N ARG A 694 5.42 -9.68 -8.42
CA ARG A 694 4.51 -10.30 -9.39
C ARG A 694 3.39 -11.03 -8.65
N VAL A 695 2.15 -10.70 -8.95
CA VAL A 695 0.99 -11.52 -8.56
C VAL A 695 0.63 -12.47 -9.71
N ARG A 696 0.56 -13.77 -9.40
CA ARG A 696 0.08 -14.83 -10.29
C ARG A 696 -1.23 -15.38 -9.76
N THR A 697 -2.06 -15.88 -10.66
CA THR A 697 -3.42 -16.36 -10.41
C THR A 697 -3.64 -17.72 -11.07
N SER A 698 -4.66 -18.46 -10.65
CA SER A 698 -5.13 -19.63 -11.40
C SER A 698 -5.93 -19.26 -12.64
N THR A 699 -6.04 -20.18 -13.60
CA THR A 699 -6.92 -20.07 -14.78
C THR A 699 -8.32 -19.59 -14.38
N GLY A 700 -8.87 -18.66 -15.17
CA GLY A 700 -10.17 -18.04 -14.96
C GLY A 700 -10.10 -16.57 -14.52
N PHE A 701 -8.99 -16.11 -13.91
CA PHE A 701 -8.85 -14.71 -13.49
C PHE A 701 -7.40 -14.21 -13.53
N ARG A 702 -7.21 -12.89 -13.57
CA ARG A 702 -5.90 -12.25 -13.43
C ARG A 702 -5.95 -10.95 -12.63
N ALA A 703 -4.81 -10.54 -12.10
CA ALA A 703 -4.61 -9.16 -11.64
C ALA A 703 -4.63 -8.21 -12.86
N THR A 704 -5.32 -7.08 -12.73
CA THR A 704 -5.45 -6.08 -13.80
C THR A 704 -5.04 -4.68 -13.38
N ASP A 705 -5.19 -4.36 -12.09
CA ASP A 705 -4.97 -3.00 -11.58
C ASP A 705 -4.29 -3.02 -10.21
N PHE A 706 -3.46 -2.03 -9.95
CA PHE A 706 -2.54 -1.99 -8.81
C PHE A 706 -2.55 -0.61 -8.15
N PHE A 707 -2.45 -0.59 -6.81
CA PHE A 707 -2.59 0.59 -5.98
C PHE A 707 -1.60 0.54 -4.80
N GLY A 708 -0.54 1.35 -4.84
CA GLY A 708 0.49 1.39 -3.81
C GLY A 708 1.37 2.64 -3.89
N GLY A 709 2.47 2.64 -3.12
CA GLY A 709 3.66 3.42 -3.42
C GLY A 709 4.55 2.59 -4.35
N ILE A 710 4.28 2.66 -5.66
CA ILE A 710 4.80 1.74 -6.68
C ILE A 710 4.99 2.45 -8.02
N LEU A 711 5.83 1.88 -8.88
CA LEU A 711 5.90 2.20 -10.30
C LEU A 711 5.59 0.93 -11.13
N MET A 712 5.15 1.11 -12.37
CA MET A 712 4.89 0.01 -13.30
C MET A 712 5.20 0.45 -14.74
N ASN A 713 6.25 -0.09 -15.35
CA ASN A 713 6.54 0.14 -16.78
C ASN A 713 5.80 -0.85 -17.71
N ASN A 714 5.24 -1.93 -17.16
CA ASN A 714 4.35 -2.86 -17.86
C ASN A 714 3.10 -3.17 -17.01
N THR A 715 2.11 -3.87 -17.55
CA THR A 715 0.80 -4.10 -16.89
C THR A 715 0.81 -5.18 -15.80
N THR A 716 1.96 -5.74 -15.44
CA THR A 716 2.02 -7.00 -14.66
C THR A 716 3.14 -7.12 -13.63
N ASP A 717 4.24 -6.39 -13.78
CA ASP A 717 5.34 -6.33 -12.79
C ASP A 717 5.25 -5.01 -12.02
N VAL A 718 5.28 -5.11 -10.69
CA VAL A 718 5.17 -3.98 -9.77
C VAL A 718 6.55 -3.64 -9.24
N GLU A 719 7.11 -2.53 -9.72
CA GLU A 719 8.47 -2.10 -9.43
C GLU A 719 8.50 -1.17 -8.21
N MET A 720 9.41 -1.43 -7.28
CA MET A 720 9.53 -0.74 -5.98
C MET A 720 11.01 -0.60 -5.64
N ALA A 721 11.57 0.61 -5.72
CA ALA A 721 13.00 0.81 -5.47
C ALA A 721 13.40 0.39 -4.04
N ALA A 722 12.51 0.60 -3.08
CA ALA A 722 12.51 -0.11 -1.80
C ALA A 722 11.08 -0.50 -1.38
N ILE A 723 10.98 -1.46 -0.47
CA ILE A 723 9.75 -1.87 0.23
C ILE A 723 10.06 -2.13 1.71
N ASP A 724 9.24 -1.61 2.61
CA ASP A 724 9.37 -1.81 4.06
C ASP A 724 8.22 -2.63 4.65
N CYS A 725 8.29 -2.92 5.95
CA CYS A 725 7.29 -3.68 6.69
C CYS A 725 5.90 -3.05 6.76
N ASP A 726 5.77 -1.76 6.43
CA ASP A 726 4.53 -1.00 6.58
C ASP A 726 3.76 -0.89 5.27
N LYS A 727 4.46 -0.79 4.12
CA LYS A 727 3.83 -0.61 2.80
C LYS A 727 2.94 -1.80 2.43
N ALA A 728 1.73 -1.50 1.99
CA ALA A 728 0.85 -2.47 1.35
C ALA A 728 0.42 -2.04 -0.06
N VAL A 729 0.53 -2.96 -1.01
CA VAL A 729 0.00 -2.82 -2.37
C VAL A 729 -1.36 -3.53 -2.43
N THR A 730 -2.37 -2.82 -2.89
CA THR A 730 -3.69 -3.39 -3.17
C THR A 730 -3.78 -3.74 -4.65
N VAL A 731 -4.33 -4.90 -4.96
CA VAL A 731 -4.35 -5.50 -6.30
C VAL A 731 -5.78 -5.88 -6.64
N GLU A 732 -6.29 -5.38 -7.76
CA GLU A 732 -7.61 -5.70 -8.28
C GLU A 732 -7.54 -6.81 -9.33
N PHE A 733 -8.54 -7.68 -9.31
CA PHE A 733 -8.68 -8.83 -10.19
C PHE A 733 -9.91 -8.71 -11.09
N LYS A 734 -9.83 -9.30 -12.28
CA LYS A 734 -10.96 -9.51 -13.20
C LYS A 734 -10.94 -10.94 -13.75
N HIS A 735 -12.11 -11.43 -14.15
CA HIS A 735 -12.25 -12.69 -14.89
C HIS A 735 -11.60 -12.59 -16.28
N ASP A 736 -10.82 -13.61 -16.60
CA ASP A 736 -10.36 -13.93 -17.96
C ASP A 736 -11.20 -15.05 -18.60
N ASP A 737 -11.76 -15.94 -17.77
CA ASP A 737 -12.66 -17.03 -18.14
C ASP A 737 -13.54 -17.39 -16.92
N LYS A 738 -14.20 -18.55 -16.92
CA LYS A 738 -14.88 -19.10 -15.74
C LYS A 738 -13.88 -19.70 -14.75
N LEU A 739 -14.26 -19.71 -13.49
CA LEU A 739 -13.58 -20.44 -12.41
C LEU A 739 -14.36 -21.73 -12.08
N SER A 740 -13.72 -22.71 -11.45
CA SER A 740 -14.40 -23.90 -10.92
C SER A 740 -14.58 -23.81 -9.39
N GLU A 741 -15.74 -24.25 -8.91
CA GLU A 741 -16.02 -24.43 -7.47
C GLU A 741 -15.08 -25.48 -6.85
N ASP A 742 -14.77 -26.55 -7.59
CA ASP A 742 -13.90 -27.65 -7.14
C ASP A 742 -12.47 -27.17 -6.87
N THR A 743 -11.91 -26.35 -7.76
CA THR A 743 -10.52 -25.83 -7.63
C THR A 743 -10.45 -24.57 -6.76
N GLY A 744 -11.51 -23.78 -6.73
CA GLY A 744 -11.47 -22.42 -6.20
C GLY A 744 -10.61 -21.49 -7.07
N ALA A 745 -10.11 -20.42 -6.46
CA ALA A 745 -9.24 -19.43 -7.08
C ALA A 745 -7.91 -19.32 -6.30
N LEU A 746 -6.78 -19.51 -6.96
CA LEU A 746 -5.45 -19.48 -6.32
C LEU A 746 -4.72 -18.17 -6.63
N ILE A 747 -4.05 -17.62 -5.63
CA ILE A 747 -3.17 -16.43 -5.73
C ILE A 747 -1.77 -16.82 -5.26
N GLN A 748 -0.74 -16.41 -6.01
CA GLN A 748 0.65 -16.45 -5.57
C GLN A 748 1.27 -15.06 -5.78
N CYS A 749 1.49 -14.34 -4.68
CA CYS A 749 2.37 -13.18 -4.67
C CYS A 749 3.82 -13.66 -4.58
N ALA A 750 4.70 -13.08 -5.39
CA ALA A 750 6.14 -13.29 -5.29
C ALA A 750 6.86 -11.93 -5.41
N VAL A 751 7.70 -11.60 -4.43
CA VAL A 751 8.54 -10.39 -4.44
C VAL A 751 10.00 -10.81 -4.57
N LEU A 752 10.61 -10.47 -5.70
CA LEU A 752 12.06 -10.55 -5.91
C LEU A 752 12.69 -9.27 -5.36
N TYR A 753 13.73 -9.35 -4.54
CA TYR A 753 14.38 -8.18 -3.93
C TYR A 753 15.83 -8.46 -3.52
N THR A 754 16.56 -7.39 -3.16
CA THR A 754 17.90 -7.41 -2.58
C THR A 754 17.83 -7.06 -1.10
N THR A 755 18.53 -7.81 -0.25
CA THR A 755 18.65 -7.54 1.20
C THR A 755 19.64 -6.43 1.52
N ILE A 756 19.66 -5.98 2.78
CA ILE A 756 20.70 -5.10 3.33
C ILE A 756 22.12 -5.70 3.28
N SER A 757 22.23 -7.02 3.24
CA SER A 757 23.50 -7.77 3.06
C SER A 757 23.93 -7.94 1.58
N GLY A 758 23.18 -7.43 0.60
CA GLY A 758 23.47 -7.63 -0.82
C GLY A 758 23.09 -9.02 -1.37
N GLN A 759 22.25 -9.78 -0.67
CA GLN A 759 21.73 -11.07 -1.16
C GLN A 759 20.46 -10.86 -1.98
N ARG A 760 20.31 -11.57 -3.10
CA ARG A 760 19.06 -11.60 -3.87
C ARG A 760 18.13 -12.70 -3.30
N ARG A 761 16.92 -12.33 -2.89
CA ARG A 761 15.92 -13.24 -2.31
C ARG A 761 14.54 -13.10 -2.97
N LEU A 762 13.72 -14.11 -2.79
CA LEU A 762 12.37 -14.25 -3.36
C LEU A 762 11.36 -14.57 -2.25
N ARG A 763 10.61 -13.59 -1.76
CA ARG A 763 9.54 -13.83 -0.78
C ARG A 763 8.26 -14.27 -1.49
N ILE A 764 7.68 -15.38 -1.07
CA ILE A 764 6.48 -15.99 -1.67
C ILE A 764 5.33 -15.99 -0.65
N HIS A 765 4.12 -15.64 -1.10
CA HIS A 765 2.88 -15.83 -0.36
C HIS A 765 1.82 -16.48 -1.26
N ASN A 766 1.34 -17.65 -0.84
CA ASN A 766 0.33 -18.45 -1.54
C ASN A 766 -1.00 -18.38 -0.78
N LEU A 767 -2.12 -18.16 -1.49
CA LEU A 767 -3.45 -18.10 -0.89
C LEU A 767 -4.47 -18.78 -1.80
N GLY A 768 -5.18 -19.77 -1.27
CA GLY A 768 -6.29 -20.46 -1.93
C GLY A 768 -7.63 -19.94 -1.44
N LEU A 769 -8.42 -19.38 -2.34
CA LEU A 769 -9.78 -18.90 -2.10
C LEU A 769 -10.80 -19.91 -2.63
N ASN A 770 -12.02 -19.89 -2.08
CA ASN A 770 -13.12 -20.69 -2.64
C ASN A 770 -13.70 -20.00 -3.88
N CYS A 771 -14.51 -20.74 -4.63
CA CYS A 771 -15.36 -20.19 -5.69
C CYS A 771 -16.79 -20.69 -5.48
N SER A 772 -17.79 -19.86 -5.79
CA SER A 772 -19.21 -20.26 -5.79
C SER A 772 -19.96 -19.59 -6.95
N SER A 773 -20.93 -20.30 -7.49
CA SER A 773 -21.99 -19.81 -8.38
C SER A 773 -23.14 -19.14 -7.62
N GLN A 774 -23.19 -19.30 -6.29
CA GLN A 774 -24.25 -18.79 -5.44
C GLN A 774 -23.85 -17.43 -4.84
N LEU A 775 -24.66 -16.39 -5.10
CA LEU A 775 -24.42 -15.05 -4.57
C LEU A 775 -24.35 -15.03 -3.03
N ALA A 776 -25.10 -15.91 -2.36
CA ALA A 776 -25.12 -15.99 -0.90
C ALA A 776 -23.73 -16.24 -0.31
N ASP A 777 -22.88 -17.05 -0.95
CA ASP A 777 -21.55 -17.37 -0.42
C ASP A 777 -20.54 -16.24 -0.65
N LEU A 778 -20.65 -15.56 -1.81
CA LEU A 778 -19.91 -14.33 -2.09
C LEU A 778 -20.16 -13.28 -0.99
N TYR A 779 -21.43 -13.02 -0.62
CA TYR A 779 -21.73 -12.06 0.45
C TYR A 779 -21.26 -12.57 1.83
N LYS A 780 -21.43 -13.86 2.17
CA LYS A 780 -20.93 -14.43 3.44
C LYS A 780 -19.42 -14.25 3.61
N SER A 781 -18.65 -14.38 2.53
CA SER A 781 -17.18 -14.36 2.56
C SER A 781 -16.52 -12.98 2.42
N CYS A 782 -17.29 -11.89 2.43
CA CYS A 782 -16.76 -10.53 2.31
C CYS A 782 -16.07 -10.00 3.59
N GLU A 783 -15.07 -9.14 3.44
CA GLU A 783 -14.41 -8.40 4.54
C GLU A 783 -14.53 -6.89 4.32
N THR A 784 -15.29 -6.20 5.18
CA THR A 784 -15.56 -4.75 5.05
C THR A 784 -14.28 -3.91 5.11
N ASP A 785 -13.32 -4.23 5.98
CA ASP A 785 -12.08 -3.43 6.11
C ASP A 785 -11.24 -3.49 4.81
N ALA A 786 -11.17 -4.67 4.18
CA ALA A 786 -10.47 -4.87 2.91
C ALA A 786 -11.22 -4.19 1.73
N LEU A 787 -12.56 -4.24 1.72
CA LEU A 787 -13.40 -3.50 0.76
C LEU A 787 -13.15 -1.99 0.84
N ILE A 788 -13.09 -1.43 2.05
CA ILE A 788 -12.85 0.01 2.25
C ILE A 788 -11.40 0.40 1.86
N ASN A 789 -10.40 -0.44 2.13
CA ASN A 789 -9.04 -0.21 1.63
C ASN A 789 -8.99 -0.13 0.09
N PHE A 790 -9.66 -1.05 -0.61
CA PHE A 790 -9.79 -0.99 -2.07
C PHE A 790 -10.53 0.28 -2.53
N PHE A 791 -11.72 0.56 -2.00
CA PHE A 791 -12.51 1.72 -2.43
C PHE A 791 -11.78 3.04 -2.21
N ALA A 792 -11.07 3.19 -1.08
CA ALA A 792 -10.28 4.37 -0.79
C ALA A 792 -9.14 4.56 -1.80
N LYS A 793 -8.30 3.53 -2.01
CA LYS A 793 -7.18 3.63 -2.98
C LYS A 793 -7.64 3.79 -4.42
N SER A 794 -8.73 3.13 -4.80
CA SER A 794 -9.34 3.25 -6.13
C SER A 794 -9.83 4.69 -6.39
N ALA A 795 -10.61 5.25 -5.45
CA ALA A 795 -11.03 6.64 -5.51
C ALA A 795 -9.83 7.61 -5.55
N PHE A 796 -8.82 7.39 -4.71
CA PHE A 796 -7.65 8.28 -4.58
C PHE A 796 -6.69 8.22 -5.79
N LYS A 797 -6.69 7.11 -6.55
CA LYS A 797 -6.09 7.01 -7.89
C LYS A 797 -6.95 7.74 -8.94
N ALA A 798 -8.27 7.66 -8.85
CA ALA A 798 -9.20 8.35 -9.74
C ALA A 798 -9.18 9.89 -9.61
N VAL A 799 -8.82 10.45 -8.44
CA VAL A 799 -8.66 11.91 -8.22
C VAL A 799 -7.73 12.57 -9.24
N LEU A 800 -6.70 11.86 -9.72
CA LEU A 800 -5.77 12.37 -10.75
C LEU A 800 -6.40 12.49 -12.15
N HIS A 801 -7.61 11.97 -12.37
CA HIS A 801 -8.19 11.71 -13.69
C HIS A 801 -9.61 12.26 -13.84
N GLN A 802 -10.44 12.17 -12.80
CA GLN A 802 -11.88 12.44 -12.83
C GLN A 802 -12.30 13.52 -11.82
N PRO A 803 -13.42 14.24 -12.05
CA PRO A 803 -13.98 15.16 -11.04
C PRO A 803 -14.37 14.42 -9.75
N LEU A 804 -14.12 15.06 -8.59
CA LEU A 804 -14.46 14.48 -7.28
C LEU A 804 -15.95 14.12 -7.14
N LYS A 805 -16.84 14.87 -7.80
CA LYS A 805 -18.28 14.55 -7.86
C LYS A 805 -18.55 13.19 -8.51
N VAL A 806 -17.93 12.89 -9.66
CA VAL A 806 -18.12 11.64 -10.41
C VAL A 806 -17.61 10.45 -9.60
N ILE A 807 -16.45 10.59 -8.95
CA ILE A 807 -15.88 9.55 -8.08
C ILE A 807 -16.83 9.23 -6.92
N ARG A 808 -17.44 10.25 -6.31
CA ARG A 808 -18.41 10.09 -5.22
C ARG A 808 -19.72 9.45 -5.69
N GLU A 809 -20.23 9.82 -6.86
CA GLU A 809 -21.40 9.19 -7.48
C GLU A 809 -21.14 7.70 -7.76
N ILE A 810 -19.96 7.34 -8.30
CA ILE A 810 -19.56 5.92 -8.48
C ILE A 810 -19.57 5.16 -7.14
N LEU A 811 -18.94 5.70 -6.09
CA LEU A 811 -18.88 5.06 -4.77
C LEU A 811 -20.27 4.83 -4.15
N VAL A 812 -21.15 5.83 -4.21
CA VAL A 812 -22.52 5.73 -3.67
C VAL A 812 -23.33 4.72 -4.47
N ASN A 813 -23.31 4.82 -5.80
CA ASN A 813 -24.13 3.98 -6.68
C ASN A 813 -23.69 2.51 -6.61
N GLN A 814 -22.38 2.23 -6.56
CA GLN A 814 -21.87 0.86 -6.37
C GLN A 814 -22.21 0.31 -4.98
N THR A 815 -22.17 1.14 -3.93
CA THR A 815 -22.59 0.75 -2.57
C THR A 815 -24.07 0.39 -2.53
N ALA A 816 -24.93 1.20 -3.15
CA ALA A 816 -26.35 0.89 -3.29
C ALA A 816 -26.60 -0.37 -4.14
N HIS A 817 -25.84 -0.57 -5.22
CA HIS A 817 -26.00 -1.73 -6.10
C HIS A 817 -25.64 -3.05 -5.41
N MET A 818 -24.52 -3.12 -4.67
CA MET A 818 -24.16 -4.30 -3.87
C MET A 818 -25.29 -4.69 -2.90
N LEU A 819 -25.85 -3.71 -2.19
CA LEU A 819 -26.90 -3.95 -1.20
C LEU A 819 -28.27 -4.24 -1.82
N ALA A 820 -28.62 -3.62 -2.95
CA ALA A 820 -29.82 -3.93 -3.73
C ALA A 820 -29.75 -5.35 -4.31
N CYS A 821 -28.58 -5.77 -4.81
CA CYS A 821 -28.35 -7.13 -5.30
C CYS A 821 -28.49 -8.16 -4.18
N TYR A 822 -27.91 -7.93 -2.99
CA TYR A 822 -28.15 -8.79 -1.83
C TYR A 822 -29.63 -8.86 -1.45
N ARG A 823 -30.32 -7.71 -1.39
CA ARG A 823 -31.75 -7.64 -1.04
C ARG A 823 -32.64 -8.39 -2.03
N LYS A 824 -32.32 -8.35 -3.33
CA LYS A 824 -33.11 -8.99 -4.39
C LYS A 824 -32.89 -10.50 -4.48
N ASN A 825 -31.66 -10.98 -4.24
CA ASN A 825 -31.26 -12.35 -4.60
C ASN A 825 -30.90 -13.25 -3.40
N CYS A 826 -30.69 -12.69 -2.19
CA CYS A 826 -30.21 -13.46 -1.03
C CYS A 826 -31.00 -13.22 0.26
N ALA A 827 -31.56 -12.03 0.46
CA ALA A 827 -32.35 -11.72 1.65
C ALA A 827 -33.70 -12.43 1.66
N SER A 828 -34.18 -12.82 2.84
CA SER A 828 -35.54 -13.34 3.02
C SER A 828 -36.60 -12.26 2.77
N PRO A 829 -37.83 -12.64 2.35
CA PRO A 829 -38.95 -11.71 2.20
C PRO A 829 -39.16 -10.86 3.45
N SER A 830 -39.15 -9.54 3.26
CA SER A 830 -39.01 -8.53 4.31
C SER A 830 -39.60 -7.21 3.83
N ALA A 831 -40.12 -6.37 4.72
CA ALA A 831 -40.88 -5.18 4.34
C ALA A 831 -40.02 -4.17 3.57
N ALA A 832 -40.60 -3.51 2.56
CA ALA A 832 -39.88 -2.56 1.70
C ALA A 832 -39.26 -1.38 2.47
N SER A 833 -39.84 -1.02 3.62
CA SER A 833 -39.35 0.01 4.56
C SER A 833 -38.15 -0.41 5.42
N GLN A 834 -37.70 -1.67 5.33
CA GLN A 834 -36.51 -2.15 6.02
C GLN A 834 -35.30 -2.12 5.09
N LEU A 835 -34.15 -1.66 5.60
CA LEU A 835 -32.85 -1.85 4.95
C LEU A 835 -32.24 -3.16 5.48
N ILE A 836 -31.99 -4.12 4.59
CA ILE A 836 -31.37 -5.41 4.95
C ILE A 836 -29.92 -5.40 4.46
N LEU A 837 -28.99 -5.72 5.35
CA LEU A 837 -27.55 -5.82 5.09
C LEU A 837 -27.07 -7.25 5.41
N PRO A 838 -26.12 -7.83 4.66
CA PRO A 838 -25.44 -9.05 5.08
C PRO A 838 -24.50 -8.76 6.27
N ASP A 839 -24.27 -9.77 7.12
CA ASP A 839 -23.43 -9.62 8.33
C ASP A 839 -22.04 -9.05 8.04
N SER A 840 -21.39 -9.54 6.98
CA SER A 840 -20.09 -9.11 6.46
C SER A 840 -20.01 -7.64 6.05
N MET A 841 -21.16 -7.00 5.77
CA MET A 841 -21.28 -5.60 5.33
C MET A 841 -22.07 -4.72 6.30
N LYS A 842 -22.38 -5.20 7.51
CA LYS A 842 -23.12 -4.43 8.55
C LYS A 842 -22.60 -3.00 8.73
N VAL A 843 -21.27 -2.81 8.66
CA VAL A 843 -20.59 -1.53 8.88
C VAL A 843 -19.96 -0.93 7.61
N LEU A 844 -20.17 -1.55 6.45
CA LEU A 844 -19.74 -1.00 5.16
C LEU A 844 -20.35 0.40 4.88
N PRO A 845 -21.65 0.68 5.16
CA PRO A 845 -22.21 2.00 4.90
C PRO A 845 -21.65 3.13 5.78
N VAL A 846 -21.29 2.85 7.04
CA VAL A 846 -20.67 3.87 7.91
C VAL A 846 -19.26 4.19 7.42
N TYR A 847 -18.41 3.19 7.17
CA TYR A 847 -17.06 3.43 6.68
C TYR A 847 -17.04 4.05 5.27
N MET A 848 -18.02 3.73 4.41
CA MET A 848 -18.19 4.43 3.12
C MET A 848 -18.54 5.91 3.31
N ASN A 849 -19.42 6.25 4.26
CA ASN A 849 -19.69 7.64 4.61
C ASN A 849 -18.43 8.34 5.17
N CYS A 850 -17.60 7.63 5.95
CA CYS A 850 -16.31 8.16 6.45
C CYS A 850 -15.34 8.46 5.29
N LEU A 851 -15.22 7.58 4.29
CA LEU A 851 -14.44 7.84 3.07
C LEU A 851 -14.97 9.05 2.30
N LEU A 852 -16.29 9.15 2.11
CA LEU A 852 -16.95 10.28 1.44
C LEU A 852 -16.89 11.61 2.23
N LYS A 853 -16.61 11.55 3.54
CA LYS A 853 -16.32 12.69 4.43
C LYS A 853 -14.82 13.03 4.52
N ASN A 854 -13.89 12.20 4.03
CA ASN A 854 -12.47 12.51 4.09
C ASN A 854 -12.12 13.71 3.20
N CYS A 855 -11.17 14.54 3.63
CA CYS A 855 -10.83 15.80 2.97
C CYS A 855 -10.42 15.64 1.49
N VAL A 856 -9.87 14.48 1.09
CA VAL A 856 -9.46 14.19 -0.29
C VAL A 856 -10.65 14.18 -1.26
N LEU A 857 -11.85 13.80 -0.80
CA LEU A 857 -13.09 13.79 -1.61
C LEU A 857 -14.04 14.96 -1.28
N LEU A 858 -13.68 15.80 -0.29
CA LEU A 858 -14.36 17.08 -0.03
C LEU A 858 -13.71 18.23 -0.82
N SER A 859 -14.54 18.98 -1.53
CA SER A 859 -14.13 20.13 -2.35
C SER A 859 -14.40 21.43 -1.60
N ARG A 860 -13.56 21.74 -0.60
CA ARG A 860 -13.73 22.84 0.37
C ARG A 860 -12.49 23.73 0.50
N PRO A 861 -12.56 25.06 0.26
CA PRO A 861 -11.39 25.96 0.25
C PRO A 861 -10.68 26.18 1.59
N GLU A 862 -11.26 25.69 2.69
CA GLU A 862 -10.75 25.81 4.06
C GLU A 862 -9.62 24.83 4.38
N ILE A 863 -9.56 23.68 3.69
CA ILE A 863 -8.50 22.68 3.83
C ILE A 863 -7.46 22.90 2.72
N SER A 864 -6.17 22.94 3.08
CA SER A 864 -5.10 23.20 2.10
C SER A 864 -4.93 22.04 1.11
N THR A 865 -4.57 22.39 -0.13
CA THR A 865 -4.24 21.40 -1.17
C THR A 865 -3.13 20.45 -0.72
N ASP A 866 -2.13 20.95 0.01
CA ASP A 866 -1.04 20.14 0.56
C ASP A 866 -1.50 19.07 1.56
N GLU A 867 -2.50 19.37 2.40
CA GLU A 867 -3.02 18.38 3.35
C GLU A 867 -3.87 17.32 2.64
N ARG A 868 -4.64 17.71 1.61
CA ARG A 868 -5.35 16.74 0.75
C ARG A 868 -4.38 15.86 -0.03
N ALA A 869 -3.34 16.42 -0.62
CA ALA A 869 -2.32 15.67 -1.35
C ALA A 869 -1.57 14.70 -0.42
N TYR A 870 -1.23 15.13 0.80
CA TYR A 870 -0.60 14.32 1.83
C TYR A 870 -1.47 13.12 2.24
N GLN A 871 -2.71 13.34 2.66
CA GLN A 871 -3.61 12.24 3.07
C GLN A 871 -3.90 11.29 1.90
N ARG A 872 -4.03 11.80 0.68
CA ARG A 872 -4.16 10.99 -0.54
C ARG A 872 -2.96 10.04 -0.70
N GLN A 873 -1.73 10.55 -0.56
CA GLN A 873 -0.51 9.76 -0.69
C GLN A 873 -0.35 8.72 0.42
N LEU A 874 -0.62 9.08 1.68
CA LEU A 874 -0.53 8.16 2.81
C LEU A 874 -1.42 6.93 2.62
N VAL A 875 -2.70 7.13 2.31
CA VAL A 875 -3.70 6.05 2.14
C VAL A 875 -3.33 5.08 1.01
N MET A 876 -2.67 5.54 -0.06
CA MET A 876 -2.18 4.65 -1.12
C MET A 876 -1.21 3.57 -0.60
N THR A 877 -0.43 3.86 0.44
CA THR A 877 0.53 2.92 1.05
C THR A 877 -0.06 2.04 2.17
N MET A 878 -1.25 2.36 2.69
CA MET A 878 -1.82 1.72 3.89
C MET A 878 -2.22 0.25 3.69
N GLY A 879 -1.93 -0.58 4.70
CA GLY A 879 -2.56 -1.90 4.85
C GLY A 879 -3.95 -1.80 5.47
N VAL A 880 -4.66 -2.93 5.53
CA VAL A 880 -6.05 -2.99 6.01
C VAL A 880 -6.19 -2.44 7.44
N ALA A 881 -5.29 -2.85 8.34
CA ALA A 881 -5.24 -2.41 9.74
C ALA A 881 -4.98 -0.91 9.92
N ASP A 882 -4.39 -0.26 8.91
CA ASP A 882 -4.03 1.17 8.92
C ASP A 882 -5.18 2.01 8.34
N SER A 883 -5.76 1.56 7.22
CA SER A 883 -6.95 2.20 6.64
C SER A 883 -8.18 2.12 7.55
N GLN A 884 -8.34 1.03 8.32
CA GLN A 884 -9.45 0.90 9.27
C GLN A 884 -9.42 2.02 10.32
N LEU A 885 -8.28 2.21 11.00
CA LEU A 885 -8.12 3.25 12.02
C LEU A 885 -8.12 4.67 11.44
N PHE A 886 -7.61 4.85 10.22
CA PHE A 886 -7.59 6.17 9.57
C PHE A 886 -9.01 6.66 9.22
N PHE A 887 -9.88 5.79 8.69
CA PHE A 887 -11.25 6.16 8.32
C PHE A 887 -12.24 6.08 9.49
N TYR A 888 -12.04 5.19 10.46
CA TYR A 888 -12.81 5.16 11.71
C TYR A 888 -11.86 5.19 12.92
N PRO A 889 -11.60 6.39 13.48
CA PRO A 889 -10.71 6.56 14.62
C PRO A 889 -11.09 5.74 15.85
N GLN A 890 -10.15 5.52 16.75
CA GLN A 890 -10.41 4.93 18.06
C GLN A 890 -10.63 6.05 19.08
N LEU A 891 -11.84 6.15 19.63
CA LEU A 891 -12.19 7.07 20.72
C LEU A 891 -12.34 6.29 22.03
N LEU A 892 -11.59 6.69 23.06
CA LEU A 892 -11.49 6.02 24.37
C LEU A 892 -11.89 6.96 25.52
N PRO A 893 -12.74 6.54 26.47
CA PRO A 893 -13.00 7.29 27.69
C PRO A 893 -11.86 7.10 28.70
N ILE A 894 -11.23 8.19 29.12
CA ILE A 894 -10.11 8.22 30.09
C ILE A 894 -10.60 8.55 31.52
N HIS A 895 -11.73 9.23 31.64
CA HIS A 895 -12.34 9.59 32.93
C HIS A 895 -12.99 8.39 33.67
N THR A 896 -13.37 7.32 32.95
CA THR A 896 -13.92 6.07 33.53
C THR A 896 -12.87 4.96 33.64
N LEU A 897 -11.59 5.33 33.70
CA LEU A 897 -10.48 4.39 33.59
C LEU A 897 -10.17 3.70 34.93
N ASP A 898 -10.06 2.37 34.94
CA ASP A 898 -9.52 1.64 36.08
C ASP A 898 -7.99 1.72 36.11
N VAL A 899 -7.49 2.44 37.11
CA VAL A 899 -6.07 2.68 37.38
C VAL A 899 -5.28 1.39 37.63
N LYS A 900 -5.94 0.29 37.99
CA LYS A 900 -5.32 -1.02 38.26
C LYS A 900 -5.34 -1.96 37.05
N SER A 901 -6.10 -1.64 36.00
CA SER A 901 -6.23 -2.49 34.81
C SER A 901 -5.08 -2.24 33.84
N THR A 902 -4.41 -3.29 33.36
CA THR A 902 -3.42 -3.18 32.27
C THR A 902 -4.06 -3.20 30.88
N MET A 903 -5.38 -3.39 30.79
CA MET A 903 -6.12 -3.47 29.52
C MET A 903 -6.52 -2.07 29.02
N LEU A 904 -6.54 -1.92 27.69
CA LEU A 904 -7.15 -0.74 27.05
C LEU A 904 -8.64 -0.64 27.46
N PRO A 905 -9.17 0.56 27.75
CA PRO A 905 -10.60 0.76 27.95
C PRO A 905 -11.38 0.42 26.67
N ALA A 906 -12.66 0.04 26.84
CA ALA A 906 -13.57 -0.18 25.72
C ALA A 906 -13.69 1.10 24.86
N ALA A 907 -13.85 0.91 23.56
CA ALA A 907 -13.98 2.05 22.64
C ALA A 907 -15.42 2.57 22.62
N VAL A 908 -15.61 3.83 22.26
CA VAL A 908 -16.93 4.43 22.05
C VAL A 908 -17.08 4.95 20.62
N ARG A 909 -18.32 5.12 20.17
CA ARG A 909 -18.62 5.58 18.81
C ARG A 909 -18.07 6.98 18.56
N CYS A 910 -17.54 7.21 17.35
CA CYS A 910 -16.99 8.51 16.92
C CYS A 910 -18.10 9.53 16.62
N SER A 911 -18.77 10.00 17.68
CA SER A 911 -19.81 11.02 17.66
C SER A 911 -19.73 11.90 18.90
N GLU A 912 -20.01 13.20 18.77
CA GLU A 912 -20.11 14.14 19.90
C GLU A 912 -21.21 13.73 20.91
N SER A 913 -22.19 12.93 20.47
CA SER A 913 -23.21 12.32 21.35
C SER A 913 -22.67 11.36 22.41
N ARG A 914 -21.40 10.95 22.32
CA ARG A 914 -20.72 10.09 23.30
C ARG A 914 -19.72 10.84 24.19
N LEU A 915 -19.63 12.17 24.07
CA LEU A 915 -18.81 13.03 24.91
C LEU A 915 -19.62 13.56 26.11
N SER A 916 -19.05 13.50 27.31
CA SER A 916 -19.59 14.16 28.52
C SER A 916 -18.80 15.42 28.83
N GLU A 917 -19.45 16.47 29.35
CA GLU A 917 -18.75 17.68 29.82
C GLU A 917 -17.87 17.39 31.05
N GLU A 918 -18.15 16.32 31.79
CA GLU A 918 -17.33 15.78 32.89
C GLU A 918 -16.21 14.84 32.39
N GLY A 919 -16.13 14.63 31.08
CA GLY A 919 -15.30 13.58 30.49
C GLY A 919 -13.93 14.04 30.01
N ILE A 920 -12.94 13.16 30.18
CA ILE A 920 -11.66 13.18 29.47
C ILE A 920 -11.67 12.03 28.47
N PHE A 921 -11.25 12.28 27.22
CA PHE A 921 -11.26 11.30 26.13
C PHE A 921 -9.96 11.35 25.31
N LEU A 922 -9.52 10.20 24.81
CA LEU A 922 -8.40 10.07 23.88
C LEU A 922 -8.93 9.60 22.52
N LEU A 923 -8.69 10.36 21.45
CA LEU A 923 -9.01 9.97 20.07
C LEU A 923 -7.72 9.78 19.27
N ALA A 924 -7.57 8.65 18.57
CA ALA A 924 -6.43 8.39 17.69
C ALA A 924 -6.86 7.86 16.32
N ASN A 925 -6.25 8.37 15.24
CA ASN A 925 -6.46 7.88 13.87
C ASN A 925 -5.20 7.26 13.22
N GLY A 926 -4.10 7.14 13.97
CA GLY A 926 -2.80 6.66 13.46
C GLY A 926 -1.87 7.73 12.89
N LEU A 927 -2.29 9.01 12.84
CA LEU A 927 -1.47 10.18 12.47
C LEU A 927 -1.57 11.32 13.50
N HIS A 928 -2.77 11.50 14.05
CA HIS A 928 -3.06 12.44 15.14
C HIS A 928 -3.58 11.68 16.35
N MET A 929 -3.25 12.22 17.53
CA MET A 929 -3.78 11.78 18.81
C MET A 929 -4.31 13.01 19.55
N PHE A 930 -5.61 13.06 19.83
CA PHE A 930 -6.26 14.15 20.53
C PHE A 930 -6.58 13.76 21.97
N LEU A 931 -6.20 14.58 22.94
CA LEU A 931 -6.63 14.46 24.33
C LEU A 931 -7.67 15.56 24.59
N TRP A 932 -8.94 15.19 24.54
CA TRP A 932 -10.08 16.10 24.72
C TRP A 932 -10.53 16.15 26.18
N LEU A 933 -10.86 17.36 26.63
CA LEU A 933 -11.17 17.72 28.01
C LEU A 933 -12.50 18.48 28.04
N GLY A 934 -13.53 17.92 28.67
CA GLY A 934 -14.80 18.60 28.91
C GLY A 934 -14.66 19.74 29.94
N VAL A 935 -15.52 20.77 29.86
CA VAL A 935 -15.45 21.96 30.73
C VAL A 935 -15.63 21.68 32.23
N SER A 936 -16.25 20.54 32.57
CA SER A 936 -16.50 20.04 33.92
C SER A 936 -15.58 18.87 34.30
N SER A 937 -14.48 18.65 33.55
CA SER A 937 -13.52 17.57 33.81
C SER A 937 -13.02 17.57 35.27
N PRO A 938 -13.02 16.42 35.98
CA PRO A 938 -12.63 16.33 37.38
C PRO A 938 -11.24 16.93 37.67
N PRO A 939 -11.10 17.84 38.66
CA PRO A 939 -9.84 18.49 38.96
C PRO A 939 -8.77 17.52 39.46
N GLU A 940 -9.16 16.40 40.08
CA GLU A 940 -8.26 15.31 40.47
C GLU A 940 -7.53 14.71 39.26
N LEU A 941 -8.25 14.41 38.18
CA LEU A 941 -7.66 13.88 36.95
C LEU A 941 -6.80 14.94 36.25
N ILE A 942 -7.21 16.20 36.27
CA ILE A 942 -6.44 17.32 35.70
C ILE A 942 -5.12 17.48 36.45
N GLN A 943 -5.15 17.50 37.78
CA GLN A 943 -3.94 17.58 38.61
C GLN A 943 -3.06 16.33 38.44
N GLY A 944 -3.67 15.14 38.36
CA GLY A 944 -2.93 13.90 38.14
C GLY A 944 -2.24 13.79 36.78
N ILE A 945 -2.86 14.28 35.71
CA ILE A 945 -2.34 14.17 34.33
C ILE A 945 -1.44 15.37 33.95
N PHE A 946 -1.87 16.59 34.29
CA PHE A 946 -1.24 17.84 33.83
C PHE A 946 -0.48 18.61 34.92
N ASN A 947 -0.54 18.19 36.19
CA ASN A 947 0.06 18.89 37.33
C ASN A 947 -0.39 20.36 37.49
N VAL A 948 -1.64 20.68 37.11
CA VAL A 948 -2.27 21.99 37.30
C VAL A 948 -3.60 21.84 38.05
N PRO A 949 -4.07 22.85 38.83
CA PRO A 949 -5.17 22.65 39.77
C PRO A 949 -6.58 22.69 39.16
N SER A 950 -6.75 23.16 37.91
CA SER A 950 -8.06 23.17 37.25
C SER A 950 -7.97 23.35 35.73
N PHE A 951 -9.08 23.06 35.04
CA PHE A 951 -9.24 23.17 33.58
C PHE A 951 -8.77 24.52 33.00
N ALA A 952 -9.01 25.62 33.71
CA ALA A 952 -8.60 26.96 33.28
C ALA A 952 -7.07 27.14 33.15
N HIS A 953 -6.29 26.35 33.91
CA HIS A 953 -4.81 26.40 33.91
C HIS A 953 -4.16 25.53 32.83
N ILE A 954 -4.94 24.72 32.10
CA ILE A 954 -4.43 23.90 31.00
C ILE A 954 -4.20 24.81 29.78
N ASN A 955 -2.95 24.88 29.32
CA ASN A 955 -2.59 25.52 28.06
C ASN A 955 -2.64 24.48 26.91
N THR A 956 -3.38 24.80 25.85
CA THR A 956 -3.55 23.96 24.65
C THR A 956 -2.36 24.04 23.69
N ASP A 957 -1.51 25.08 23.77
CA ASP A 957 -0.27 25.19 22.99
C ASP A 957 0.79 24.18 23.45
N MET A 958 0.80 23.84 24.75
CA MET A 958 1.70 22.82 25.31
C MET A 958 1.21 21.42 24.93
N THR A 959 1.72 20.89 23.83
CA THR A 959 1.37 19.58 23.26
C THR A 959 2.26 18.42 23.75
N LEU A 960 2.86 18.56 24.94
CA LEU A 960 3.64 17.52 25.63
C LEU A 960 3.04 17.26 27.02
N LEU A 961 2.79 16.01 27.39
CA LEU A 961 2.31 15.65 28.73
C LEU A 961 3.46 15.71 29.76
N PRO A 962 3.30 16.40 30.89
CA PRO A 962 4.35 16.46 31.92
C PRO A 962 4.66 15.09 32.52
N GLU A 963 5.89 14.94 32.99
CA GLU A 963 6.39 13.76 33.72
C GLU A 963 5.83 13.77 35.16
N VAL A 964 4.58 13.35 35.33
CA VAL A 964 3.93 13.30 36.67
C VAL A 964 4.01 11.89 37.24
N GLY A 965 4.54 11.74 38.46
CA GLY A 965 4.58 10.47 39.21
C GLY A 965 3.22 9.98 39.73
N ASN A 966 2.12 10.45 39.14
CA ASN A 966 0.75 10.10 39.50
C ASN A 966 0.27 8.91 38.63
N PRO A 967 -0.45 7.93 39.20
CA PRO A 967 -0.80 6.72 38.47
C PRO A 967 -1.75 6.97 37.28
N TYR A 968 -2.61 8.00 37.31
CA TYR A 968 -3.44 8.37 36.16
C TYR A 968 -2.59 8.80 34.95
N SER A 969 -1.50 9.56 35.18
CA SER A 969 -0.58 9.98 34.10
C SER A 969 0.20 8.80 33.54
N GLN A 970 0.77 7.96 34.41
CA GLN A 970 1.48 6.74 34.01
C GLN A 970 0.60 5.81 33.16
N GLN A 971 -0.64 5.61 33.59
CA GLN A 971 -1.61 4.74 32.94
C GLN A 971 -2.12 5.31 31.59
N LEU A 972 -2.36 6.62 31.51
CA LEU A 972 -2.65 7.29 30.23
C LEU A 972 -1.47 7.18 29.25
N ARG A 973 -0.25 7.42 29.73
CA ARG A 973 0.98 7.28 28.93
C ARG A 973 1.19 5.85 28.43
N MET A 974 0.89 4.83 29.25
CA MET A 974 0.90 3.42 28.83
C MET A 974 -0.10 3.16 27.70
N ILE A 975 -1.35 3.63 27.83
CA ILE A 975 -2.38 3.51 26.78
C ILE A 975 -1.93 4.17 25.48
N MET A 976 -1.40 5.39 25.54
CA MET A 976 -0.87 6.10 24.37
C MET A 976 0.27 5.30 23.69
N GLY A 977 1.17 4.71 24.49
CA GLY A 977 2.23 3.83 24.00
C GLY A 977 1.70 2.57 23.30
N ILE A 978 0.69 1.89 23.87
CA ILE A 978 0.07 0.70 23.27
C ILE A 978 -0.59 1.04 21.92
N ILE A 979 -1.30 2.17 21.81
CA ILE A 979 -1.91 2.61 20.55
C ILE A 979 -0.83 2.94 19.51
N GLN A 980 0.30 3.52 19.94
CA GLN A 980 1.42 3.87 19.08
C GLN A 980 2.23 2.66 18.60
N GLN A 981 2.35 1.59 19.40
CA GLN A 981 3.23 0.45 19.17
C GLN A 981 2.97 -0.28 17.82
N LYS A 982 1.74 -0.26 17.32
CA LYS A 982 1.34 -0.89 16.05
C LYS A 982 1.21 0.11 14.89
N ARG A 983 1.80 1.31 14.99
CA ARG A 983 1.61 2.41 14.02
C ARG A 983 2.93 2.99 13.51
N PRO A 984 3.10 3.14 12.18
CA PRO A 984 4.41 3.45 11.57
C PRO A 984 4.79 4.94 11.58
N TYR A 985 3.82 5.81 11.84
CA TYR A 985 4.01 7.24 12.08
C TYR A 985 3.79 7.51 13.56
N SER A 986 4.70 8.26 14.19
CA SER A 986 4.46 8.80 15.53
C SER A 986 3.39 9.88 15.47
N MET A 987 2.37 9.76 16.31
CA MET A 987 1.17 10.60 16.22
C MET A 987 1.42 11.98 16.86
N LYS A 988 1.02 13.05 16.16
CA LYS A 988 1.05 14.40 16.75
C LYS A 988 -0.01 14.48 17.85
N LEU A 989 0.44 14.64 19.10
CA LEU A 989 -0.45 14.91 20.23
C LEU A 989 -1.05 16.32 20.09
N THR A 990 -2.35 16.44 20.29
CA THR A 990 -3.08 17.71 20.34
C THR A 990 -3.97 17.71 21.59
N ILE A 991 -3.74 18.63 22.52
CA ILE A 991 -4.61 18.79 23.69
C ILE A 991 -5.76 19.72 23.29
N VAL A 992 -6.99 19.35 23.64
CA VAL A 992 -8.21 20.03 23.19
C VAL A 992 -9.10 20.30 24.38
N LYS A 993 -9.40 21.57 24.63
CA LYS A 993 -10.37 22.01 25.64
C LYS A 993 -11.72 22.24 24.96
N GLN A 994 -12.77 21.71 25.56
CA GLN A 994 -14.13 21.86 25.04
C GLN A 994 -14.50 23.35 24.93
N ARG A 995 -15.21 23.71 23.84
CA ARG A 995 -15.62 25.09 23.51
C ARG A 995 -14.48 26.05 23.10
N GLU A 996 -13.21 25.60 23.01
CA GLU A 996 -12.09 26.36 22.43
C GLU A 996 -11.88 26.04 20.93
N GLN A 997 -11.19 26.92 20.20
CA GLN A 997 -10.99 26.80 18.75
C GLN A 997 -10.37 25.47 18.25
N PRO A 998 -9.39 24.83 18.96
CA PRO A 998 -8.84 23.53 18.53
C PRO A 998 -9.88 22.41 18.43
N GLU A 999 -11.03 22.53 19.11
CA GLU A 999 -12.12 21.57 19.03
C GLU A 999 -12.69 21.45 17.60
N MET A 1000 -12.59 22.51 16.78
CA MET A 1000 -13.03 22.49 15.38
C MET A 1000 -12.14 21.63 14.48
N VAL A 1001 -10.91 21.30 14.92
CA VAL A 1001 -10.07 20.28 14.26
C VAL A 1001 -10.48 18.89 14.75
N PHE A 1002 -10.60 18.70 16.07
CA PHE A 1002 -11.00 17.43 16.68
C PHE A 1002 -12.35 16.90 16.18
N ARG A 1003 -13.39 17.74 16.06
CA ARG A 1003 -14.73 17.35 15.57
C ARG A 1003 -14.72 16.80 14.13
N GLN A 1004 -13.69 17.02 13.33
CA GLN A 1004 -13.56 16.41 12.00
C GLN A 1004 -13.40 14.88 12.09
N PHE A 1005 -12.82 14.39 13.19
CA PHE A 1005 -12.57 12.98 13.46
C PHE A 1005 -13.76 12.28 14.17
N LEU A 1006 -14.83 13.01 14.49
CA LEU A 1006 -16.11 12.46 14.92
C LEU A 1006 -16.90 12.04 13.66
N VAL A 1007 -16.45 10.93 13.07
CA VAL A 1007 -16.79 10.56 11.70
C VAL A 1007 -18.26 10.13 11.49
N GLU A 1008 -19.03 9.81 12.53
CA GLU A 1008 -20.46 9.48 12.39
C GLU A 1008 -21.37 10.72 12.29
N ASP A 1009 -20.94 11.88 12.79
CA ASP A 1009 -21.72 13.11 12.84
C ASP A 1009 -21.85 13.82 11.49
N LYS A 1010 -22.55 14.96 11.44
CA LYS A 1010 -22.51 15.87 10.27
C LYS A 1010 -21.14 16.55 10.22
N GLY A 1011 -20.47 16.47 9.07
CA GLY A 1011 -19.14 17.08 8.93
C GLY A 1011 -19.21 18.60 8.97
N LEU A 1012 -18.30 19.26 9.72
CA LEU A 1012 -18.26 20.72 9.86
C LEU A 1012 -18.19 21.45 8.50
N TYR A 1013 -17.42 20.92 7.55
CA TYR A 1013 -17.28 21.45 6.19
C TYR A 1013 -18.29 20.82 5.21
N GLY A 1014 -19.31 20.12 5.72
CA GLY A 1014 -20.29 19.35 4.96
C GLY A 1014 -20.04 17.83 4.97
N GLY A 1015 -20.96 17.11 4.34
CA GLY A 1015 -21.05 15.65 4.40
C GLY A 1015 -22.20 15.17 5.30
N SER A 1016 -22.82 14.07 4.90
CA SER A 1016 -23.91 13.39 5.62
C SER A 1016 -23.44 12.84 6.98
N SER A 1017 -24.31 12.84 8.00
CA SER A 1017 -24.12 11.91 9.12
C SER A 1017 -24.35 10.48 8.65
N TYR A 1018 -23.93 9.50 9.45
CA TYR A 1018 -24.20 8.08 9.15
C TYR A 1018 -25.70 7.82 8.89
N VAL A 1019 -26.59 8.46 9.66
CA VAL A 1019 -28.05 8.31 9.50
C VAL A 1019 -28.55 8.94 8.19
N ASP A 1020 -28.08 10.13 7.80
CA ASP A 1020 -28.46 10.71 6.50
C ASP A 1020 -27.95 9.84 5.33
N PHE A 1021 -26.76 9.24 5.48
CA PHE A 1021 -26.16 8.38 4.44
C PHE A 1021 -26.92 7.06 4.27
N LEU A 1022 -27.32 6.40 5.36
CA LEU A 1022 -28.21 5.23 5.28
C LEU A 1022 -29.54 5.58 4.61
N CYS A 1023 -30.13 6.75 4.93
CA CYS A 1023 -31.32 7.25 4.25
C CYS A 1023 -31.10 7.55 2.75
N CYS A 1024 -29.88 7.90 2.35
CA CYS A 1024 -29.52 8.10 0.95
C CYS A 1024 -29.39 6.75 0.22
N VAL A 1025 -28.57 5.83 0.76
CA VAL A 1025 -28.35 4.48 0.19
C VAL A 1025 -29.65 3.68 0.12
N HIS A 1026 -30.55 3.79 1.11
CA HIS A 1026 -31.84 3.12 1.07
C HIS A 1026 -32.75 3.65 -0.06
N LYS A 1027 -32.70 4.94 -0.39
CA LYS A 1027 -33.45 5.51 -1.54
C LYS A 1027 -32.91 4.99 -2.88
N GLU A 1028 -31.59 4.95 -3.04
CA GLU A 1028 -30.95 4.36 -4.23
C GLU A 1028 -31.33 2.88 -4.39
N ILE A 1029 -31.26 2.09 -3.32
CA ILE A 1029 -31.71 0.68 -3.31
C ILE A 1029 -33.16 0.56 -3.74
N CYS A 1030 -34.06 1.41 -3.23
CA CYS A 1030 -35.47 1.40 -3.64
C CYS A 1030 -35.69 1.87 -5.10
N GLN A 1031 -34.79 2.64 -5.71
CA GLN A 1031 -34.83 2.94 -7.15
C GLN A 1031 -34.31 1.77 -8.02
N LEU A 1032 -33.44 0.92 -7.48
CA LEU A 1032 -32.90 -0.28 -8.17
C LEU A 1032 -33.75 -1.55 -8.00
N LEU A 1033 -34.79 -1.50 -7.16
CA LEU A 1033 -35.71 -2.63 -6.88
C LEU A 1033 -37.09 -2.45 -7.53
N ASN A 1034 -37.42 -1.25 -8.01
CA ASN A 1034 -38.59 -0.97 -8.86
C ASN A 1034 -38.21 -1.06 -10.35
#